data_AF-J4W3C5-F1
#
_entry.id   AF-J4W3C5-F1
#
_cell.length_a   1.000
_cell.length_b   1.000
_cell.length_c   1.000
_cell.angle_alpha   90.00
_cell.angle_beta   90.00
_cell.angle_gamma   90.00
#
_symmetry.space_group_name_H-M   'P 1'
#
loop_
_entity.id
_entity.type
_entity.pdbx_description
1 polymer ?
#
loop_
_entity_poly.entity_id
_entity_poly.type
_entity_poly.pdbx_seq_one_letter_code
_entity_poly.pdbx_strand_id
1 'polypeptide(L)'
;MVLRPNRLSHSRRPGLKPRFLLFGAALAFATCFLFFTRSADLRIVPYVNKNGYGAGLFGAEKPLLETNKNGVEAVIPDLELSASDIKHWIDPDDPEDPNQVQPGTEQDGTQRSFDEISRLQDEKDKRKIWRYLYRATANLKSSNQIYGKTLATLTQKENRTEEQARKLVENPDSSIKVSYSMDEPVRFDPYPSYNSEAWQTDGYAAYVACKGADGRPIDDIVVFKGRPKNFPTHLMGSYQALNLDPNICWERDTRLGAYGLLEQTKQVGGRLQPLQWDKVEWGKLQRSCTKSNAKRFREDVSSDNPYLAIYPETQRFIAAKSTTKETQISIDSNSETRSLSNVQNGDSQSTDAGWSDTMTVEATSRYKKENRTALLLRSYTGKRYTENDKQNIRALITELALRSGGEYEVFLLLQVKDASKDIFGSQTDYRQVLSEHVPVEFHGITVLWNDQSVNEIYTEMRDDFERDVHNAQWLSVQKFSYDHPEFEYIWNWEMDFRYTGHHYDLLDNIHKFARKQPRKGLWERNERWYVPEYHGDYDTTFRKSIEQQYGDNIVWGPPDLPFINPQGPKPPSTPSEDNYEWGVGEDADIITVGPMFNPINSLWIMSNLVWGYSDDNHRKEDIPRRTTIVTHSRISKRLLSLMHTENMRGNHVASEMTPQTVALHHGLKAVFAPQPVFMDRKWTSAFVNKWFNAGPGGVAGGYGSAMGWGRERRYQGTTWYYRAEPPNRLFNNWMGWEDTGIGGAKWEQDNGRPCLPSIMLHPVKDPEPTKKGHATGFNLGYG
;
A
#
# COMPACT_ATOMS: atom_id res chain seq x y z
N MET A 1 21.26 -74.89 37.23
CA MET A 1 21.06 -76.32 37.54
C MET A 1 20.52 -76.98 36.27
N VAL A 2 21.39 -77.57 35.44
CA VAL A 2 21.49 -79.05 35.18
C VAL A 2 20.66 -79.41 33.93
N LEU A 3 21.10 -80.08 32.85
CA LEU A 3 22.37 -80.71 32.44
C LEU A 3 22.33 -80.99 30.90
N ARG A 4 23.52 -81.12 30.30
CA ARG A 4 23.88 -81.56 28.91
C ARG A 4 23.73 -83.09 28.69
N PRO A 5 23.86 -83.66 27.46
CA PRO A 5 25.16 -84.02 26.77
C PRO A 5 25.17 -83.80 25.22
N ASN A 6 26.24 -83.25 24.60
CA ASN A 6 27.44 -83.88 23.96
C ASN A 6 27.15 -84.87 22.80
N ARG A 7 27.45 -84.60 21.50
CA ARG A 7 28.72 -84.47 20.72
C ARG A 7 29.55 -85.74 20.53
N LEU A 8 29.86 -86.08 19.26
CA LEU A 8 31.08 -86.72 18.71
C LEU A 8 31.16 -86.36 17.18
N SER A 9 32.11 -85.53 16.71
CA SER A 9 33.49 -85.81 16.14
C SER A 9 33.46 -86.18 14.63
N HIS A 10 34.26 -85.66 13.68
CA HIS A 10 35.70 -85.31 13.64
C HIS A 10 36.11 -84.45 12.42
N SER A 11 37.11 -83.55 12.62
CA SER A 11 38.34 -83.22 11.79
C SER A 11 38.20 -82.79 10.29
N ARG A 12 38.94 -81.88 9.63
CA ARG A 12 40.25 -81.16 9.73
C ARG A 12 40.18 -79.80 8.95
N ARG A 13 41.16 -78.90 9.19
CA ARG A 13 41.37 -77.47 8.74
C ARG A 13 41.64 -77.26 7.20
N PRO A 14 42.00 -76.05 6.71
CA PRO A 14 41.29 -74.75 6.66
C PRO A 14 41.17 -74.21 5.19
N GLY A 15 40.07 -73.54 4.84
CA GLY A 15 39.85 -73.01 3.48
C GLY A 15 39.41 -71.55 3.45
N LEU A 16 40.28 -70.68 2.93
CA LEU A 16 40.02 -69.27 2.58
C LEU A 16 39.02 -69.16 1.41
N LYS A 17 38.15 -68.12 1.43
CA LYS A 17 37.54 -67.32 0.31
C LYS A 17 36.04 -66.99 0.54
N PRO A 18 35.42 -66.02 -0.17
CA PRO A 18 35.92 -64.73 -0.66
C PRO A 18 34.89 -63.57 -0.47
N ARG A 19 35.31 -62.42 0.07
CA ARG A 19 34.50 -61.18 0.16
C ARG A 19 34.86 -60.11 -0.88
N PHE A 20 35.43 -60.49 -2.02
CA PHE A 20 36.01 -59.56 -3.00
C PHE A 20 35.40 -59.59 -4.42
N LEU A 21 34.19 -60.11 -4.62
CA LEU A 21 33.58 -60.20 -5.96
C LEU A 21 32.29 -59.36 -6.17
N LEU A 22 31.85 -58.56 -5.20
CA LEU A 22 30.64 -57.73 -5.34
C LEU A 22 30.90 -56.23 -5.51
N PHE A 23 32.16 -55.77 -5.42
CA PHE A 23 32.50 -54.35 -5.64
C PHE A 23 32.96 -54.03 -7.07
N GLY A 24 33.17 -55.02 -7.93
CA GLY A 24 33.65 -54.83 -9.30
C GLY A 24 32.56 -54.60 -10.36
N ALA A 25 31.30 -54.98 -10.11
CA ALA A 25 30.23 -54.92 -11.12
C ALA A 25 29.46 -53.58 -11.13
N ALA A 26 29.44 -52.85 -10.01
CA ALA A 26 28.71 -51.57 -9.91
C ALA A 26 29.47 -50.38 -10.55
N LEU A 27 30.80 -50.47 -10.67
CA LEU A 27 31.61 -49.39 -11.22
C LEU A 27 31.59 -49.34 -12.77
N ALA A 28 31.29 -50.47 -13.44
CA ALA A 28 31.30 -50.55 -14.91
C ALA A 28 30.01 -50.01 -15.57
N PHE A 29 28.87 -50.05 -14.86
CA PHE A 29 27.59 -49.53 -15.39
C PHE A 29 27.50 -47.99 -15.32
N ALA A 30 28.15 -47.37 -14.32
CA ALA A 30 28.19 -45.92 -14.18
C ALA A 30 29.07 -45.23 -15.25
N THR A 31 30.12 -45.91 -15.72
CA THR A 31 31.03 -45.36 -16.74
C THR A 31 30.45 -45.42 -18.16
N CYS A 32 29.63 -46.42 -18.52
CA CYS A 32 29.05 -46.48 -19.87
C CYS A 32 27.94 -45.44 -20.11
N PHE A 33 27.22 -45.02 -19.07
CA PHE A 33 26.14 -44.03 -19.21
C PHE A 33 26.68 -42.60 -19.42
N LEU A 34 27.88 -42.30 -18.93
CA LEU A 34 28.53 -41.00 -19.08
C LEU A 34 29.20 -40.79 -20.45
N PHE A 35 29.37 -41.84 -21.26
CA PHE A 35 29.98 -41.74 -22.61
C PHE A 35 28.97 -41.54 -23.75
N PHE A 36 27.66 -41.72 -23.53
CA PHE A 36 26.64 -41.61 -24.59
C PHE A 36 25.84 -40.30 -24.60
N THR A 37 26.09 -39.35 -23.69
CA THR A 37 25.40 -38.06 -23.69
C THR A 37 26.36 -36.88 -23.46
N ARG A 38 27.31 -36.68 -24.38
CA ARG A 38 28.02 -35.40 -24.54
C ARG A 38 28.35 -35.15 -26.01
N SER A 39 27.54 -34.32 -26.65
CA SER A 39 27.96 -33.54 -27.82
C SER A 39 28.00 -32.08 -27.38
N ALA A 40 29.20 -31.56 -27.16
CA ALA A 40 29.45 -30.13 -27.08
C ALA A 40 30.75 -29.87 -27.85
N ASP A 41 30.63 -29.14 -28.95
CA ASP A 41 31.73 -28.70 -29.80
C ASP A 41 32.75 -27.87 -29.00
N LEU A 42 33.96 -28.39 -28.90
CA LEU A 42 35.15 -27.66 -28.45
C LEU A 42 35.66 -26.80 -29.61
N ARG A 43 35.51 -25.47 -29.52
CA ARG A 43 36.34 -24.52 -30.29
C ARG A 43 37.44 -23.97 -29.39
N ILE A 44 38.68 -24.31 -29.71
CA ILE A 44 39.90 -23.77 -29.11
C ILE A 44 40.18 -22.39 -29.73
N VAL A 45 40.48 -21.38 -28.90
CA VAL A 45 41.08 -20.11 -29.33
C VAL A 45 42.31 -19.82 -28.46
N PRO A 46 43.45 -19.36 -29.02
CA PRO A 46 44.72 -19.36 -28.32
C PRO A 46 44.91 -18.15 -27.40
N TYR A 47 45.57 -18.43 -26.29
CA TYR A 47 46.08 -17.50 -25.29
C TYR A 47 47.18 -16.61 -25.87
N VAL A 48 47.02 -15.28 -25.79
CA VAL A 48 48.12 -14.31 -25.96
C VAL A 48 48.19 -13.43 -24.72
N ASN A 49 49.26 -13.61 -23.97
CA ASN A 49 49.63 -12.83 -22.79
C ASN A 49 50.62 -11.73 -23.18
N LYS A 50 50.55 -10.57 -22.51
CA LYS A 50 51.76 -9.82 -22.11
C LYS A 50 51.46 -8.78 -21.02
N ASN A 51 51.96 -9.10 -19.82
CA ASN A 51 52.61 -8.27 -18.81
C ASN A 51 51.75 -7.26 -18.01
N GLY A 52 51.73 -7.25 -16.68
CA GLY A 52 52.44 -8.06 -15.69
C GLY A 52 52.18 -7.54 -14.27
N TYR A 53 51.80 -8.46 -13.36
CA TYR A 53 52.36 -8.72 -12.02
C TYR A 53 51.52 -9.86 -11.41
N GLY A 54 52.11 -11.07 -11.35
CA GLY A 54 51.58 -12.20 -10.57
C GLY A 54 52.04 -12.12 -9.11
N ALA A 55 51.65 -13.00 -8.19
CA ALA A 55 50.81 -14.19 -8.22
C ALA A 55 50.51 -14.57 -6.74
N GLY A 56 49.43 -15.31 -6.47
CA GLY A 56 49.26 -15.94 -5.16
C GLY A 56 47.94 -16.65 -4.87
N LEU A 57 47.70 -17.77 -5.55
CA LEU A 57 46.98 -18.98 -5.08
C LEU A 57 45.77 -18.82 -4.12
N PHE A 58 44.55 -18.98 -4.65
CA PHE A 58 43.45 -19.88 -4.21
C PHE A 58 42.10 -19.34 -4.72
N GLY A 59 41.39 -20.15 -5.51
CA GLY A 59 40.01 -19.89 -5.97
C GLY A 59 39.92 -19.00 -7.21
N ALA A 60 39.81 -19.60 -8.39
CA ALA A 60 39.39 -18.87 -9.58
C ALA A 60 37.94 -18.40 -9.37
N GLU A 61 37.74 -17.09 -9.18
CA GLU A 61 36.43 -16.47 -9.38
C GLU A 61 35.96 -16.80 -10.80
N LYS A 62 34.76 -17.37 -10.94
CA LYS A 62 34.08 -17.38 -12.23
C LYS A 62 34.00 -15.91 -12.69
N PRO A 63 34.33 -15.60 -13.95
CA PRO A 63 34.25 -14.23 -14.42
C PRO A 63 32.85 -13.69 -14.18
N LEU A 64 32.75 -12.42 -13.74
CA LEU A 64 31.62 -11.54 -14.05
C LEU A 64 31.12 -11.92 -15.44
N LEU A 65 29.81 -12.12 -15.62
CA LEU A 65 29.16 -12.24 -16.93
C LEU A 65 30.04 -11.56 -17.98
N GLU A 66 30.69 -12.34 -18.86
CA GLU A 66 31.40 -11.77 -20.01
C GLU A 66 30.32 -11.21 -20.94
N THR A 67 29.68 -10.13 -20.53
CA THR A 67 29.11 -9.17 -21.45
C THR A 67 30.30 -8.58 -22.14
N ASN A 68 30.61 -9.15 -23.31
CA ASN A 68 31.33 -8.44 -24.35
C ASN A 68 30.95 -6.96 -24.26
N LYS A 69 31.94 -6.06 -24.17
CA LYS A 69 31.77 -4.60 -24.22
C LYS A 69 31.09 -4.10 -25.53
N ASN A 70 30.53 -5.01 -26.31
CA ASN A 70 29.78 -4.80 -27.53
C ASN A 70 28.28 -4.95 -27.24
N GLY A 71 27.68 -3.87 -26.72
CA GLY A 71 26.42 -3.35 -27.24
C GLY A 71 25.23 -4.27 -27.56
N VAL A 72 24.94 -5.33 -26.80
CA VAL A 72 23.67 -6.07 -26.96
C VAL A 72 22.61 -5.54 -25.98
N GLU A 73 21.43 -5.22 -26.49
CA GLU A 73 20.18 -4.96 -25.73
C GLU A 73 19.64 -6.25 -25.06
N ALA A 74 20.50 -6.99 -24.36
CA ALA A 74 20.10 -8.28 -23.80
C ALA A 74 19.18 -8.07 -22.59
N VAL A 75 17.97 -8.61 -22.69
CA VAL A 75 17.12 -8.91 -21.53
C VAL A 75 17.91 -9.84 -20.60
N ILE A 76 17.81 -9.65 -19.29
CA ILE A 76 18.54 -10.50 -18.32
C ILE A 76 18.00 -11.93 -18.49
N PRO A 77 18.80 -12.90 -18.96
CA PRO A 77 18.32 -14.26 -19.19
C PRO A 77 17.91 -14.90 -17.86
N ASP A 78 17.01 -15.88 -17.91
CA ASP A 78 16.75 -16.75 -16.76
C ASP A 78 18.01 -17.55 -16.43
N LEU A 79 18.88 -16.95 -15.60
CA LEU A 79 20.10 -17.58 -15.14
C LEU A 79 19.72 -18.61 -14.07
N GLU A 80 19.88 -19.89 -14.38
CA GLU A 80 19.85 -20.94 -13.36
C GLU A 80 21.16 -20.90 -12.56
N LEU A 81 21.17 -20.02 -11.56
CA LEU A 81 22.28 -19.86 -10.62
C LEU A 81 21.96 -20.59 -9.31
N SER A 82 22.86 -21.46 -8.86
CA SER A 82 22.78 -22.06 -7.52
C SER A 82 23.66 -21.31 -6.52
N ALA A 83 23.38 -21.45 -5.22
CA ALA A 83 24.24 -20.89 -4.18
C ALA A 83 25.67 -21.46 -4.24
N SER A 84 25.82 -22.70 -4.71
CA SER A 84 27.13 -23.35 -4.87
C SER A 84 28.00 -22.66 -5.92
N ASP A 85 27.38 -22.09 -6.97
CA ASP A 85 28.09 -21.36 -8.03
C ASP A 85 28.76 -20.07 -7.53
N ILE A 86 28.20 -19.48 -6.47
CA ILE A 86 28.63 -18.23 -5.86
C ILE A 86 29.10 -18.43 -4.42
N LYS A 87 29.53 -19.63 -4.05
CA LYS A 87 29.89 -19.98 -2.66
C LYS A 87 30.88 -18.99 -2.02
N HIS A 88 31.88 -18.55 -2.78
CA HIS A 88 32.93 -17.64 -2.31
C HIS A 88 32.65 -16.15 -2.56
N TRP A 89 31.55 -15.84 -3.25
CA TRP A 89 31.17 -14.46 -3.50
C TRP A 89 30.66 -13.79 -2.22
N ILE A 90 31.09 -12.55 -2.03
CA ILE A 90 30.66 -11.61 -0.97
C ILE A 90 30.47 -10.26 -1.65
N ASP A 91 29.42 -9.54 -1.27
CA ASP A 91 29.24 -8.16 -1.73
C ASP A 91 30.12 -7.24 -0.86
N PRO A 92 31.15 -6.57 -1.43
CA PRO A 92 32.06 -5.74 -0.65
C PRO A 92 31.38 -4.48 -0.06
N ASP A 93 30.23 -4.08 -0.62
CA ASP A 93 29.48 -2.89 -0.19
C ASP A 93 28.32 -3.26 0.76
N ASP A 94 28.16 -4.55 1.09
CA ASP A 94 27.09 -5.03 1.97
C ASP A 94 27.64 -5.30 3.39
N PRO A 95 27.26 -4.50 4.39
CA PRO A 95 27.73 -4.69 5.78
C PRO A 95 27.08 -5.89 6.49
N GLU A 96 26.13 -6.57 5.84
CA GLU A 96 25.38 -7.67 6.45
C GLU A 96 26.24 -8.94 6.60
N ASP A 97 26.40 -9.42 7.83
CA ASP A 97 27.15 -10.64 8.12
C ASP A 97 26.44 -11.86 7.49
N PRO A 98 27.08 -12.60 6.56
CA PRO A 98 26.50 -13.78 5.93
C PRO A 98 26.20 -14.93 6.93
N ASN A 99 26.65 -14.81 8.17
CA ASN A 99 26.35 -15.72 9.28
C ASN A 99 25.20 -15.24 10.16
N GLN A 100 24.65 -14.04 9.95
CA GLN A 100 23.44 -13.61 10.64
C GLN A 100 22.29 -14.54 10.29
N VAL A 101 21.79 -15.17 11.33
CA VAL A 101 20.64 -16.06 11.35
C VAL A 101 19.51 -15.33 12.06
N GLN A 102 18.31 -15.40 11.50
CA GLN A 102 17.13 -14.93 12.19
C GLN A 102 17.03 -15.72 13.51
N PRO A 103 16.80 -15.06 14.67
CA PRO A 103 16.54 -15.78 15.91
C PRO A 103 15.41 -16.80 15.69
N GLY A 104 15.64 -18.08 15.99
CA GLY A 104 14.70 -19.15 15.64
C GLY A 104 14.98 -19.87 14.30
N THR A 105 16.13 -19.67 13.64
CA THR A 105 16.54 -20.36 12.40
C THR A 105 17.87 -21.12 12.54
N GLU A 106 18.37 -21.77 11.47
CA GLU A 106 19.53 -22.66 11.50
C GLU A 106 20.69 -22.09 12.34
N GLN A 107 21.28 -22.94 13.19
CA GLN A 107 22.42 -22.61 14.06
C GLN A 107 22.13 -21.74 15.30
N ASP A 108 20.86 -21.49 15.63
CA ASP A 108 20.45 -20.87 16.91
C ASP A 108 20.48 -21.83 18.13
N GLY A 109 20.93 -23.07 17.95
CA GLY A 109 20.94 -24.11 18.99
C GLY A 109 19.65 -24.93 19.11
N THR A 110 18.60 -24.62 18.35
CA THR A 110 17.35 -25.40 18.35
C THR A 110 17.49 -26.67 17.51
N GLN A 111 17.15 -27.83 18.10
CA GLN A 111 17.15 -29.11 17.39
C GLN A 111 16.03 -29.15 16.34
N ARG A 112 16.38 -29.49 15.10
CA ARG A 112 15.47 -29.53 13.95
C ARG A 112 15.63 -30.81 13.15
N SER A 113 14.60 -31.17 12.38
CA SER A 113 14.67 -32.23 11.38
C SER A 113 15.58 -31.85 10.22
N PHE A 114 16.05 -32.84 9.48
CA PHE A 114 16.88 -32.63 8.28
C PHE A 114 16.16 -31.79 7.21
N ASP A 115 14.84 -31.99 7.06
CA ASP A 115 14.03 -31.27 6.10
C ASP A 115 13.90 -29.78 6.44
N GLU A 116 13.76 -29.45 7.73
CA GLU A 116 13.71 -28.06 8.20
C GLU A 116 15.03 -27.32 7.99
N ILE A 117 16.15 -27.99 8.26
CA ILE A 117 17.51 -27.49 7.98
C ILE A 117 17.62 -27.19 6.47
N SER A 118 17.42 -28.21 5.63
CA SER A 118 17.49 -28.04 4.17
C SER A 118 16.65 -26.87 3.63
N ARG A 119 15.43 -26.69 4.14
CA ARG A 119 14.57 -25.55 3.78
C ARG A 119 15.16 -24.21 4.21
N LEU A 120 15.62 -24.08 5.45
CA LEU A 120 16.20 -22.82 5.94
C LEU A 120 17.48 -22.45 5.18
N GLN A 121 18.29 -23.44 4.80
CA GLN A 121 19.46 -23.23 3.95
C GLN A 121 19.06 -22.72 2.55
N ASP A 122 18.00 -23.28 1.94
CA ASP A 122 17.47 -22.77 0.66
C ASP A 122 16.97 -21.31 0.79
N GLU A 123 16.34 -20.95 1.91
CA GLU A 123 15.94 -19.56 2.16
C GLU A 123 17.14 -18.61 2.30
N LYS A 124 18.22 -19.07 2.92
CA LYS A 124 19.50 -18.35 2.99
C LYS A 124 20.14 -18.22 1.61
N ASP A 125 20.16 -19.28 0.82
CA ASP A 125 20.74 -19.31 -0.51
C ASP A 125 20.05 -18.33 -1.46
N LYS A 126 18.72 -18.24 -1.40
CA LYS A 126 17.93 -17.25 -2.16
C LYS A 126 18.33 -15.80 -1.86
N ARG A 127 18.68 -15.47 -0.61
CA ARG A 127 19.17 -14.12 -0.25
C ARG A 127 20.47 -13.82 -0.99
N LYS A 128 21.42 -14.76 -0.94
CA LYS A 128 22.73 -14.63 -1.58
C LYS A 128 22.62 -14.52 -3.11
N ILE A 129 21.82 -15.39 -3.72
CA ILE A 129 21.59 -15.40 -5.17
C ILE A 129 21.00 -14.08 -5.64
N TRP A 130 19.98 -13.56 -4.95
CA TRP A 130 19.38 -12.28 -5.32
C TRP A 130 20.39 -11.13 -5.28
N ARG A 131 21.18 -11.03 -4.21
CA ARG A 131 22.20 -9.97 -4.08
C ARG A 131 23.22 -10.02 -5.22
N TYR A 132 23.71 -11.23 -5.53
CA TYR A 132 24.62 -11.42 -6.66
C TYR A 132 23.98 -10.97 -7.97
N LEU A 133 22.75 -11.39 -8.26
CA LEU A 133 22.04 -11.03 -9.49
C LEU A 133 21.81 -9.51 -9.59
N TYR A 134 21.36 -8.88 -8.51
CA TYR A 134 21.12 -7.44 -8.47
C TYR A 134 22.42 -6.64 -8.70
N ARG A 135 23.52 -7.05 -8.07
CA ARG A 135 24.85 -6.46 -8.26
C ARG A 135 25.39 -6.69 -9.68
N ALA A 136 25.33 -7.93 -10.17
CA ALA A 136 25.84 -8.31 -11.49
C ALA A 136 25.11 -7.57 -12.63
N THR A 137 23.87 -7.15 -12.40
CA THR A 137 23.04 -6.45 -13.38
C THR A 137 23.08 -4.92 -13.25
N ALA A 138 23.76 -4.37 -12.24
CA ALA A 138 23.76 -2.93 -11.96
C ALA A 138 24.28 -2.07 -13.14
N ASN A 139 25.22 -2.58 -13.91
CA ASN A 139 25.91 -1.85 -14.99
C ASN A 139 25.43 -2.21 -16.41
N LEU A 140 24.35 -2.97 -16.56
CA LEU A 140 23.78 -3.26 -17.88
C LEU A 140 23.19 -1.98 -18.50
N LYS A 141 23.24 -1.88 -19.84
CA LYS A 141 22.60 -0.76 -20.58
C LYS A 141 21.08 -0.68 -20.38
N SER A 142 20.48 -1.81 -20.02
CA SER A 142 19.06 -1.94 -19.69
C SER A 142 18.71 -1.55 -18.25
N SER A 143 19.71 -1.27 -17.42
CA SER A 143 19.54 -0.83 -16.03
C SER A 143 19.35 0.69 -15.95
N ASN A 144 18.65 1.12 -14.91
CA ASN A 144 18.39 2.52 -14.57
C ASN A 144 17.62 3.30 -15.65
N GLN A 145 16.92 2.62 -16.56
CA GLN A 145 16.15 3.25 -17.65
C GLN A 145 14.89 4.00 -17.18
N ILE A 146 14.46 3.82 -15.93
CA ILE A 146 13.34 4.56 -15.32
C ILE A 146 13.68 6.04 -15.05
N TYR A 147 14.96 6.39 -14.90
CA TYR A 147 15.39 7.73 -14.49
C TYR A 147 15.63 8.66 -15.69
N GLY A 148 15.57 9.98 -15.43
CA GLY A 148 15.99 11.02 -16.39
C GLY A 148 15.12 11.13 -17.65
N LYS A 149 13.86 10.73 -17.56
CA LYS A 149 12.89 10.83 -18.67
C LYS A 149 12.18 12.17 -18.65
N THR A 150 12.05 12.83 -19.80
CA THR A 150 11.70 14.25 -19.87
C THR A 150 10.60 14.56 -20.88
N LEU A 151 10.01 15.75 -20.72
CA LEU A 151 9.04 16.33 -21.65
C LEU A 151 9.58 16.54 -23.07
N ALA A 152 10.91 16.58 -23.25
CA ALA A 152 11.51 16.83 -24.57
C ALA A 152 11.27 15.68 -25.57
N THR A 153 10.78 14.52 -25.11
CA THR A 153 10.70 13.30 -25.91
C THR A 153 9.33 12.63 -25.84
N LEU A 154 8.25 13.38 -25.61
CA LEU A 154 6.92 12.80 -25.50
C LEU A 154 6.50 12.09 -26.80
N THR A 155 6.01 10.87 -26.64
CA THR A 155 5.46 10.01 -27.70
C THR A 155 4.08 9.51 -27.30
N GLN A 156 3.37 8.82 -28.20
CA GLN A 156 2.07 8.20 -27.90
C GLN A 156 1.00 9.21 -27.42
N LYS A 157 1.05 10.44 -27.95
CA LYS A 157 0.23 11.57 -27.51
C LYS A 157 -1.27 11.36 -27.68
N GLU A 158 -1.70 10.43 -28.53
CA GLU A 158 -3.10 10.10 -28.77
C GLU A 158 -3.45 8.63 -28.45
N ASN A 159 -2.52 7.87 -27.86
CA ASN A 159 -2.74 6.47 -27.53
C ASN A 159 -3.46 6.32 -26.18
N ARG A 160 -4.79 6.43 -26.17
CA ARG A 160 -5.62 6.29 -24.96
C ARG A 160 -7.03 5.86 -25.32
N THR A 161 -7.81 5.41 -24.33
CA THR A 161 -9.22 5.09 -24.54
C THR A 161 -10.09 6.34 -24.69
N GLU A 162 -11.29 6.20 -25.23
CA GLU A 162 -12.27 7.31 -25.30
C GLU A 162 -12.61 7.87 -23.91
N GLU A 163 -12.74 7.00 -22.90
CA GLU A 163 -13.01 7.41 -21.52
C GLU A 163 -11.85 8.25 -20.96
N GLN A 164 -10.60 7.86 -21.21
CA GLN A 164 -9.42 8.62 -20.80
C GLN A 164 -9.32 9.95 -21.55
N ALA A 165 -9.64 9.97 -22.85
CA ALA A 165 -9.63 11.19 -23.65
C ALA A 165 -10.65 12.23 -23.16
N ARG A 166 -11.81 11.81 -22.65
CA ARG A 166 -12.83 12.72 -22.09
C ARG A 166 -12.37 13.47 -20.85
N LYS A 167 -11.36 12.96 -20.13
CA LYS A 167 -10.74 13.65 -18.99
C LYS A 167 -9.79 14.78 -19.40
N LEU A 168 -9.45 14.88 -20.69
CA LEU A 168 -8.54 15.89 -21.22
C LEU A 168 -9.35 16.96 -21.93
N VAL A 169 -9.42 18.15 -21.33
CA VAL A 169 -10.21 19.26 -21.84
C VAL A 169 -9.28 20.23 -22.57
N GLU A 170 -9.45 20.31 -23.90
CA GLU A 170 -8.81 21.30 -24.74
C GLU A 170 -9.64 22.59 -24.75
N ASN A 171 -9.03 23.74 -24.47
CA ASN A 171 -9.69 25.04 -24.58
C ASN A 171 -8.97 25.90 -25.64
N PRO A 172 -9.50 25.98 -26.87
CA PRO A 172 -8.86 26.69 -27.98
C PRO A 172 -8.63 28.18 -27.71
N ASP A 173 -9.51 28.80 -26.91
CA ASP A 173 -9.48 30.25 -26.62
C ASP A 173 -8.49 30.61 -25.49
N SER A 174 -7.89 29.61 -24.83
CA SER A 174 -6.93 29.79 -23.73
C SER A 174 -5.79 28.78 -23.77
N SER A 175 -5.13 28.65 -24.94
CA SER A 175 -3.94 27.80 -25.07
C SER A 175 -2.92 28.14 -23.98
N ILE A 176 -2.62 27.16 -23.13
CA ILE A 176 -1.70 27.30 -22.02
C ILE A 176 -0.30 27.11 -22.59
N LYS A 177 0.50 28.19 -22.64
CA LYS A 177 1.87 28.12 -23.13
C LYS A 177 2.85 28.19 -21.98
N VAL A 178 3.73 27.19 -21.91
CA VAL A 178 4.85 27.14 -20.97
C VAL A 178 6.16 27.38 -21.71
N SER A 179 7.13 28.04 -21.09
CA SER A 179 8.40 28.38 -21.74
C SER A 179 9.38 27.20 -21.87
N TYR A 180 9.12 26.10 -21.17
CA TYR A 180 10.05 24.98 -20.99
C TYR A 180 9.64 23.71 -21.75
N SER A 181 8.59 23.77 -22.57
CA SER A 181 8.11 22.65 -23.38
C SER A 181 7.62 23.15 -24.73
N MET A 182 7.85 22.36 -25.78
CA MET A 182 7.23 22.58 -27.10
C MET A 182 5.82 22.01 -27.19
N ASP A 183 5.50 21.04 -26.32
CA ASP A 183 4.17 20.47 -26.20
C ASP A 183 3.28 21.35 -25.36
N GLU A 184 2.06 21.60 -25.83
CA GLU A 184 1.06 22.37 -25.11
C GLU A 184 0.33 21.47 -24.09
N PRO A 185 0.30 21.84 -22.79
CA PRO A 185 -0.46 21.12 -21.79
C PRO A 185 -1.98 21.34 -21.95
N VAL A 186 -2.76 20.39 -21.45
CA VAL A 186 -4.23 20.40 -21.45
C VAL A 186 -4.76 20.29 -20.03
N ARG A 187 -6.01 20.73 -19.79
CA ARG A 187 -6.65 20.56 -18.47
C ARG A 187 -7.03 19.10 -18.25
N PHE A 188 -6.86 18.62 -17.02
CA PHE A 188 -7.23 17.26 -16.62
C PHE A 188 -8.38 17.28 -15.62
N ASP A 189 -9.56 16.80 -16.05
CA ASP A 189 -10.79 16.71 -15.27
C ASP A 189 -11.21 15.24 -15.11
N PRO A 190 -10.89 14.60 -13.97
CA PRO A 190 -11.29 13.22 -13.69
C PRO A 190 -12.65 13.10 -12.99
N TYR A 191 -13.35 14.21 -12.74
CA TYR A 191 -14.55 14.19 -11.91
C TYR A 191 -15.79 13.75 -12.73
N PRO A 192 -16.84 13.23 -12.07
CA PRO A 192 -18.14 13.05 -12.71
C PRO A 192 -18.60 14.36 -13.36
N SER A 193 -19.33 14.26 -14.47
CA SER A 193 -20.03 15.40 -15.06
C SER A 193 -21.19 15.82 -14.16
N TYR A 194 -20.86 16.47 -13.05
CA TYR A 194 -21.78 16.91 -12.03
C TYR A 194 -22.88 17.78 -12.62
N ASN A 195 -24.12 17.61 -12.14
CA ASN A 195 -25.31 18.31 -12.61
C ASN A 195 -25.68 18.07 -14.10
N SER A 196 -25.01 17.17 -14.81
CA SER A 196 -25.45 16.72 -16.14
C SER A 196 -26.85 16.08 -16.09
N GLU A 197 -27.48 15.92 -17.26
CA GLU A 197 -28.78 15.24 -17.37
C GLU A 197 -28.73 13.82 -16.78
N ALA A 198 -27.63 13.08 -17.02
CA ALA A 198 -27.41 11.75 -16.44
C ALA A 198 -27.35 11.80 -14.90
N TRP A 199 -26.61 12.76 -14.32
CA TRP A 199 -26.52 12.95 -12.87
C TRP A 199 -27.89 13.19 -12.22
N GLN A 200 -28.72 14.01 -12.87
CA GLN A 200 -30.07 14.31 -12.40
C GLN A 200 -31.01 13.11 -12.55
N THR A 201 -30.91 12.38 -13.66
CA THR A 201 -31.70 11.17 -13.95
C THR A 201 -31.40 10.04 -12.97
N ASP A 202 -30.14 9.90 -12.54
CA ASP A 202 -29.73 8.96 -11.50
C ASP A 202 -30.22 9.33 -10.09
N GLY A 203 -30.89 10.48 -9.95
CA GLY A 203 -31.53 10.93 -8.72
C GLY A 203 -30.58 11.56 -7.71
N TYR A 204 -29.37 11.96 -8.12
CA TYR A 204 -28.43 12.63 -7.23
C TYR A 204 -28.81 14.09 -6.94
N ALA A 205 -28.44 14.58 -5.77
CA ALA A 205 -28.60 15.99 -5.42
C ALA A 205 -27.65 16.88 -6.24
N ALA A 206 -28.02 18.15 -6.42
CA ALA A 206 -27.17 19.09 -7.17
C ALA A 206 -25.82 19.31 -6.47
N TYR A 207 -24.76 19.25 -7.26
CA TYR A 207 -23.39 19.62 -6.86
C TYR A 207 -23.24 21.14 -6.81
N VAL A 208 -22.61 21.63 -5.75
CA VAL A 208 -22.26 23.04 -5.58
C VAL A 208 -20.74 23.18 -5.56
N ALA A 209 -20.19 23.94 -6.51
CA ALA A 209 -18.76 24.18 -6.61
C ALA A 209 -18.21 24.87 -5.36
N CYS A 210 -17.10 24.33 -4.84
CA CYS A 210 -16.44 24.85 -3.65
C CYS A 210 -15.39 25.90 -3.99
N LYS A 211 -15.01 26.70 -2.98
CA LYS A 211 -13.98 27.74 -3.10
C LYS A 211 -12.63 27.20 -2.63
N GLY A 212 -11.57 27.54 -3.36
CA GLY A 212 -10.19 27.26 -3.01
C GLY A 212 -9.61 28.26 -1.99
N ALA A 213 -8.31 28.13 -1.72
CA ALA A 213 -7.57 28.96 -0.76
C ALA A 213 -7.58 30.47 -1.13
N ASP A 214 -7.63 30.78 -2.42
CA ASP A 214 -7.73 32.14 -2.95
C ASP A 214 -9.17 32.71 -2.89
N GLY A 215 -10.15 31.90 -2.51
CA GLY A 215 -11.57 32.29 -2.43
C GLY A 215 -12.34 32.21 -3.76
N ARG A 216 -11.73 31.66 -4.82
CA ARG A 216 -12.36 31.45 -6.14
C ARG A 216 -12.77 29.99 -6.34
N PRO A 217 -13.61 29.67 -7.34
CA PRO A 217 -13.77 28.29 -7.79
C PRO A 217 -12.42 27.68 -8.14
N ILE A 218 -12.26 26.40 -7.83
CA ILE A 218 -11.00 25.69 -8.03
C ILE A 218 -10.88 25.29 -9.50
N ASP A 219 -9.77 25.65 -10.12
CA ASP A 219 -9.40 25.23 -11.47
C ASP A 219 -8.81 23.81 -11.50
N ASP A 220 -8.99 23.13 -12.64
CA ASP A 220 -8.30 21.87 -12.91
C ASP A 220 -6.81 22.07 -13.15
N ILE A 221 -6.02 21.09 -12.73
CA ILE A 221 -4.59 21.05 -13.03
C ILE A 221 -4.37 20.72 -14.51
N VAL A 222 -3.15 20.97 -14.98
CA VAL A 222 -2.80 20.80 -16.39
C VAL A 222 -1.71 19.74 -16.55
N VAL A 223 -1.76 19.02 -17.67
CA VAL A 223 -0.93 17.85 -17.93
C VAL A 223 -0.44 17.84 -19.36
N PHE A 224 0.67 17.14 -19.62
CA PHE A 224 1.14 16.95 -20.99
C PHE A 224 0.66 15.62 -21.53
N LYS A 225 0.11 15.64 -22.75
CA LYS A 225 -0.28 14.43 -23.47
C LYS A 225 0.97 13.66 -23.92
N GLY A 226 0.97 12.36 -23.67
CA GLY A 226 2.01 11.44 -24.11
C GLY A 226 2.94 10.99 -22.98
N ARG A 227 3.81 10.05 -23.35
CA ARG A 227 4.78 9.41 -22.45
C ARG A 227 6.21 9.67 -22.94
N PRO A 228 7.18 9.92 -22.06
CA PRO A 228 8.57 10.09 -22.47
C PRO A 228 9.06 8.88 -23.26
N LYS A 229 9.82 9.14 -24.33
CA LYS A 229 10.35 8.08 -25.20
C LYS A 229 11.18 7.08 -24.41
N ASN A 230 10.97 5.81 -24.68
CA ASN A 230 11.67 4.70 -24.02
C ASN A 230 11.53 4.71 -22.48
N PHE A 231 10.44 5.27 -21.93
CA PHE A 231 10.09 5.03 -20.54
C PHE A 231 9.67 3.55 -20.41
N PRO A 232 10.30 2.75 -19.53
CA PRO A 232 10.07 1.31 -19.47
C PRO A 232 8.64 0.97 -19.02
N THR A 233 8.17 -0.23 -19.34
CA THR A 233 6.89 -0.75 -18.83
C THR A 233 7.01 -1.10 -17.34
N HIS A 234 5.88 -1.06 -16.62
CA HIS A 234 5.80 -1.58 -15.26
C HIS A 234 5.87 -3.12 -15.31
N LEU A 235 6.53 -3.73 -14.34
CA LEU A 235 6.66 -5.19 -14.29
C LEU A 235 5.60 -5.86 -13.41
N MET A 236 5.02 -5.11 -12.47
CA MET A 236 3.85 -5.54 -11.70
C MET A 236 2.77 -4.47 -11.75
N GLY A 237 1.54 -4.87 -11.42
CA GLY A 237 0.39 -3.99 -11.49
C GLY A 237 -0.11 -3.76 -12.90
N SER A 238 -1.09 -2.88 -13.08
CA SER A 238 -1.56 -2.51 -14.42
C SER A 238 -2.33 -1.20 -14.45
N TYR A 239 -1.91 -0.32 -15.37
CA TYR A 239 -2.68 0.87 -15.74
C TYR A 239 -4.02 0.48 -16.34
N GLN A 240 -4.06 -0.55 -17.19
CA GLN A 240 -5.26 -1.03 -17.85
C GLN A 240 -6.28 -1.60 -16.84
N ALA A 241 -5.83 -2.42 -15.88
CA ALA A 241 -6.71 -2.99 -14.87
C ALA A 241 -7.36 -1.91 -14.00
N LEU A 242 -6.60 -0.85 -13.69
CA LEU A 242 -7.08 0.30 -12.92
C LEU A 242 -7.63 1.43 -13.80
N ASN A 243 -7.80 1.26 -15.11
CA ASN A 243 -8.27 2.32 -16.02
C ASN A 243 -7.51 3.68 -15.92
N LEU A 244 -6.24 3.65 -15.52
CA LEU A 244 -5.38 4.83 -15.47
C LEU A 244 -4.73 5.06 -16.85
N ASP A 245 -4.62 6.31 -17.31
CA ASP A 245 -3.95 6.62 -18.57
C ASP A 245 -2.41 6.53 -18.40
N PRO A 246 -1.72 5.58 -19.06
CA PRO A 246 -0.25 5.48 -18.98
C PRO A 246 0.48 6.54 -19.81
N ASN A 247 -0.25 7.32 -20.62
CA ASN A 247 0.25 8.28 -21.60
C ASN A 247 -0.14 9.72 -21.24
N ILE A 248 -0.06 10.02 -19.93
CA ILE A 248 -0.04 11.37 -19.36
C ILE A 248 1.34 11.59 -18.75
N CYS A 249 1.97 12.74 -19.02
CA CYS A 249 3.17 13.16 -18.30
C CYS A 249 2.87 14.27 -17.29
N TRP A 250 3.18 13.98 -16.04
CA TRP A 250 3.09 14.89 -14.91
C TRP A 250 4.44 15.59 -14.74
N GLU A 251 4.43 16.92 -14.85
CA GLU A 251 5.58 17.79 -14.59
C GLU A 251 5.33 18.59 -13.31
N ARG A 252 6.38 18.85 -12.53
CA ARG A 252 6.27 19.40 -11.16
C ARG A 252 5.49 20.72 -11.10
N ASP A 253 5.68 21.67 -12.01
CA ASP A 253 5.00 22.97 -11.95
C ASP A 253 3.54 22.83 -12.32
N THR A 254 3.22 22.07 -13.35
CA THR A 254 1.81 21.86 -13.72
C THR A 254 1.06 20.98 -12.72
N ARG A 255 1.78 20.09 -12.01
CA ARG A 255 1.24 19.18 -11.00
C ARG A 255 1.09 19.81 -9.62
N LEU A 256 2.11 20.52 -9.14
CA LEU A 256 2.20 21.05 -7.77
C LEU A 256 2.18 22.58 -7.70
N GLY A 257 2.21 23.28 -8.84
CA GLY A 257 2.25 24.75 -8.90
C GLY A 257 1.10 25.39 -8.12
N ALA A 258 -0.14 24.99 -8.41
CA ALA A 258 -1.35 25.46 -7.74
C ALA A 258 -1.38 25.17 -6.22
N TYR A 259 -0.55 24.23 -5.76
CA TYR A 259 -0.47 23.81 -4.35
C TYR A 259 0.71 24.47 -3.60
N GLY A 260 1.34 25.48 -4.21
CA GLY A 260 2.39 26.27 -3.59
C GLY A 260 3.81 25.84 -3.94
N LEU A 261 4.00 25.08 -5.04
CA LEU A 261 5.31 25.02 -5.68
C LEU A 261 5.62 26.32 -6.43
N LEU A 262 4.59 26.94 -7.03
CA LEU A 262 4.66 28.27 -7.62
C LEU A 262 3.93 29.28 -6.73
N GLU A 263 4.34 30.54 -6.79
CA GLU A 263 3.65 31.61 -6.07
C GLU A 263 2.19 31.71 -6.53
N GLN A 264 1.27 31.62 -5.57
CA GLN A 264 -0.17 31.77 -5.79
C GLN A 264 -0.61 33.17 -5.39
N THR A 265 -1.69 33.67 -5.99
CA THR A 265 -2.20 35.01 -5.70
C THR A 265 -3.67 34.99 -5.30
N LYS A 266 -4.08 35.99 -4.52
CA LYS A 266 -5.44 36.21 -4.07
C LYS A 266 -5.87 37.65 -4.34
N GLN A 267 -7.13 37.83 -4.75
CA GLN A 267 -7.69 39.18 -4.87
C GLN A 267 -8.18 39.70 -3.52
N VAL A 268 -7.65 40.85 -3.10
CA VAL A 268 -8.03 41.56 -1.88
C VAL A 268 -8.22 43.04 -2.24
N GLY A 269 -9.44 43.56 -2.07
CA GLY A 269 -9.76 44.96 -2.40
C GLY A 269 -9.52 45.32 -3.87
N GLY A 270 -9.76 44.38 -4.79
CA GLY A 270 -9.55 44.57 -6.24
C GLY A 270 -8.09 44.47 -6.71
N ARG A 271 -7.13 44.21 -5.82
CA ARG A 271 -5.70 44.01 -6.16
C ARG A 271 -5.26 42.56 -5.96
N LEU A 272 -4.39 42.07 -6.83
CA LEU A 272 -3.72 40.77 -6.65
C LEU A 272 -2.59 40.91 -5.62
N GLN A 273 -2.58 40.01 -4.65
CA GLN A 273 -1.54 39.91 -3.61
C GLN A 273 -1.06 38.47 -3.50
N PRO A 274 0.19 38.20 -3.09
CA PRO A 274 0.65 36.85 -2.81
C PRO A 274 -0.23 36.15 -1.77
N LEU A 275 -0.58 34.89 -2.03
CA LEU A 275 -1.36 34.07 -1.13
C LEU A 275 -0.50 33.66 0.07
N GLN A 276 -0.94 34.08 1.26
CA GLN A 276 -0.31 33.70 2.53
C GLN A 276 -0.92 32.38 3.00
N TRP A 277 -0.21 31.28 2.77
CA TRP A 277 -0.68 29.93 3.07
C TRP A 277 -0.97 29.70 4.56
N ASP A 278 -0.17 30.29 5.44
CA ASP A 278 -0.34 30.28 6.89
C ASP A 278 -1.68 30.89 7.37
N LYS A 279 -2.34 31.70 6.52
CA LYS A 279 -3.67 32.27 6.78
C LYS A 279 -4.82 31.47 6.17
N VAL A 280 -4.53 30.36 5.49
CA VAL A 280 -5.55 29.50 4.89
C VAL A 280 -6.10 28.53 5.94
N GLU A 281 -7.38 28.64 6.24
CA GLU A 281 -8.07 27.74 7.18
C GLU A 281 -8.61 26.50 6.45
N TRP A 282 -7.74 25.52 6.14
CA TRP A 282 -8.12 24.34 5.36
C TRP A 282 -9.30 23.56 5.92
N GLY A 283 -9.38 23.38 7.24
CA GLY A 283 -10.50 22.69 7.89
C GLY A 283 -11.83 23.41 7.70
N LYS A 284 -11.82 24.74 7.69
CA LYS A 284 -13.03 25.54 7.44
C LYS A 284 -13.46 25.47 5.98
N LEU A 285 -12.52 25.43 5.04
CA LEU A 285 -12.82 25.26 3.61
C LEU A 285 -13.51 23.91 3.35
N GLN A 286 -12.97 22.82 3.90
CA GLN A 286 -13.58 21.47 3.79
C GLN A 286 -14.99 21.45 4.38
N ARG A 287 -15.18 21.90 5.63
CA ARG A 287 -16.51 21.93 6.27
C ARG A 287 -17.52 22.80 5.52
N SER A 288 -17.09 23.95 5.01
CA SER A 288 -17.96 24.83 4.23
C SER A 288 -18.37 24.19 2.90
N CYS A 289 -17.45 23.49 2.25
CA CYS A 289 -17.70 22.74 1.02
C CYS A 289 -18.72 21.61 1.24
N THR A 290 -18.51 20.79 2.27
CA THR A 290 -19.44 19.72 2.65
C THR A 290 -20.80 20.27 3.02
N LYS A 291 -20.88 21.37 3.79
CA LYS A 291 -22.16 22.00 4.16
C LYS A 291 -22.97 22.43 2.94
N SER A 292 -22.33 23.03 1.94
CA SER A 292 -22.99 23.43 0.69
C SER A 292 -23.51 22.24 -0.12
N ASN A 293 -22.89 21.07 0.06
CA ASN A 293 -23.22 19.82 -0.63
C ASN A 293 -23.98 18.81 0.25
N ALA A 294 -24.40 19.18 1.47
CA ALA A 294 -24.92 18.24 2.48
C ALA A 294 -26.07 17.35 1.98
N LYS A 295 -26.92 17.86 1.08
CA LYS A 295 -28.02 17.10 0.47
C LYS A 295 -27.57 15.85 -0.27
N ARG A 296 -26.30 15.79 -0.72
CA ARG A 296 -25.69 14.63 -1.37
C ARG A 296 -25.40 13.49 -0.39
N PHE A 297 -25.11 13.78 0.88
CA PHE A 297 -24.57 12.78 1.81
C PHE A 297 -25.61 12.28 2.81
N ARG A 298 -25.37 11.10 3.38
CA ARG A 298 -26.17 10.54 4.49
C ARG A 298 -26.03 11.45 5.73
N GLU A 299 -27.15 11.72 6.42
CA GLU A 299 -27.21 12.66 7.56
C GLU A 299 -27.39 11.96 8.92
N ASP A 300 -27.97 10.77 8.93
CA ASP A 300 -28.19 9.97 10.15
C ASP A 300 -27.26 8.76 10.16
N VAL A 301 -26.17 8.84 10.92
CA VAL A 301 -25.24 7.72 11.08
C VAL A 301 -24.96 7.50 12.56
N SER A 302 -25.45 6.36 13.09
CA SER A 302 -25.21 5.98 14.47
C SER A 302 -23.72 5.74 14.76
N SER A 303 -23.30 6.14 15.96
CA SER A 303 -22.01 5.78 16.56
C SER A 303 -22.04 4.42 17.27
N ASP A 304 -23.22 3.80 17.40
CA ASP A 304 -23.36 2.48 18.01
C ASP A 304 -22.62 1.43 17.18
N ASN A 305 -21.81 0.61 17.83
CA ASN A 305 -21.22 -0.57 17.21
C ASN A 305 -22.13 -1.79 17.45
N PRO A 306 -22.90 -2.23 16.45
CA PRO A 306 -23.85 -3.33 16.63
C PRO A 306 -23.17 -4.68 16.91
N TYR A 307 -21.89 -4.82 16.56
CA TYR A 307 -21.17 -6.08 16.66
C TYR A 307 -20.76 -6.42 18.11
N LEU A 308 -20.73 -5.43 19.01
CA LEU A 308 -20.50 -5.67 20.45
C LEU A 308 -21.61 -6.50 21.10
N ALA A 309 -22.83 -6.48 20.55
CA ALA A 309 -23.95 -7.25 21.10
C ALA A 309 -23.87 -8.75 20.77
N ILE A 310 -23.03 -9.13 19.79
CA ILE A 310 -22.90 -10.51 19.30
C ILE A 310 -22.26 -11.42 20.35
N TYR A 311 -21.31 -10.89 21.12
CA TYR A 311 -20.54 -11.67 22.08
C TYR A 311 -20.94 -11.30 23.51
N PRO A 312 -21.30 -12.28 24.37
CA PRO A 312 -21.70 -12.01 25.75
C PRO A 312 -20.64 -11.22 26.54
N GLU A 313 -19.36 -11.51 26.32
CA GLU A 313 -18.25 -10.87 27.00
C GLU A 313 -18.11 -9.38 26.66
N THR A 314 -18.55 -8.93 25.47
CA THR A 314 -18.46 -7.53 25.05
C THR A 314 -19.69 -6.69 25.40
N GLN A 315 -20.78 -7.29 25.87
CA GLN A 315 -22.01 -6.55 26.23
C GLN A 315 -21.76 -5.50 27.33
N ARG A 316 -20.77 -5.74 28.21
CA ARG A 316 -20.37 -4.78 29.25
C ARG A 316 -19.83 -3.45 28.71
N PHE A 317 -19.44 -3.41 27.44
CA PHE A 317 -18.91 -2.20 26.78
C PHE A 317 -19.98 -1.43 26.00
N ILE A 318 -21.20 -1.96 25.91
CA ILE A 318 -22.32 -1.25 25.29
C ILE A 318 -22.78 -0.17 26.27
N ALA A 319 -22.68 1.09 25.85
CA ALA A 319 -23.18 2.21 26.65
C ALA A 319 -24.67 2.01 26.97
N ALA A 320 -25.04 2.06 28.26
CA ALA A 320 -26.43 2.04 28.65
C ALA A 320 -27.13 3.28 28.06
N LYS A 321 -28.13 3.09 27.19
CA LYS A 321 -28.94 4.21 26.69
C LYS A 321 -29.53 4.93 27.90
N SER A 322 -29.09 6.16 28.13
CA SER A 322 -29.61 7.00 29.21
C SER A 322 -31.10 7.28 28.96
N THR A 323 -31.97 6.56 29.65
CA THR A 323 -33.36 6.99 29.85
C THR A 323 -33.37 8.06 30.94
N THR A 324 -33.02 9.30 30.59
CA THR A 324 -33.39 10.45 31.42
C THR A 324 -33.90 11.61 30.59
N LYS A 325 -35.12 12.01 30.97
CA LYS A 325 -35.81 13.24 30.61
C LYS A 325 -34.86 14.44 30.71
N GLU A 326 -35.02 15.36 29.78
CA GLU A 326 -34.49 16.73 29.80
C GLU A 326 -34.42 17.29 31.21
N THR A 327 -33.22 17.61 31.67
CA THR A 327 -33.02 18.63 32.69
C THR A 327 -31.98 19.59 32.15
N GLN A 328 -32.47 20.68 31.57
CA GLN A 328 -31.67 21.83 31.18
C GLN A 328 -30.92 22.35 32.40
N ILE A 329 -29.59 22.33 32.35
CA ILE A 329 -28.77 23.17 33.23
C ILE A 329 -28.40 24.40 32.40
N SER A 330 -29.11 25.49 32.68
CA SER A 330 -28.82 26.84 32.23
C SER A 330 -27.52 27.33 32.88
N ILE A 331 -26.55 27.70 32.06
CA ILE A 331 -25.43 28.53 32.50
C ILE A 331 -25.86 29.98 32.36
N ASP A 332 -26.18 30.60 33.50
CA ASP A 332 -26.44 32.03 33.63
C ASP A 332 -25.20 32.84 33.21
N SER A 333 -25.38 33.71 32.22
CA SER A 333 -24.43 34.78 31.90
C SER A 333 -25.06 36.13 32.26
N ASN A 334 -24.68 36.65 33.43
CA ASN A 334 -24.92 38.03 33.84
C ASN A 334 -23.64 38.85 33.58
N SER A 335 -23.67 39.75 32.61
CA SER A 335 -23.16 41.14 32.76
C SER A 335 -23.33 41.92 31.43
N GLU A 336 -24.32 42.81 31.45
CA GLU A 336 -24.46 44.14 30.82
C GLU A 336 -23.52 44.54 29.67
N THR A 337 -24.07 45.06 28.56
CA THR A 337 -24.14 46.53 28.30
C THR A 337 -25.06 46.89 27.09
N ARG A 338 -26.11 47.68 27.36
CA ARG A 338 -26.76 48.75 26.56
C ARG A 338 -27.13 48.60 25.07
N SER A 339 -28.45 48.41 24.87
CA SER A 339 -29.42 49.28 24.16
C SER A 339 -29.02 50.08 22.90
N LEU A 340 -29.85 49.95 21.86
CA LEU A 340 -30.50 51.01 21.02
C LEU A 340 -31.43 50.27 20.02
N SER A 341 -32.72 50.06 20.32
CA SER A 341 -33.89 50.93 20.11
C SER A 341 -34.60 50.80 18.75
N ASN A 342 -35.90 50.44 18.85
CA ASN A 342 -37.06 50.88 18.06
C ASN A 342 -37.47 50.14 16.76
N VAL A 343 -38.68 49.53 16.79
CA VAL A 343 -39.98 50.01 16.24
C VAL A 343 -40.90 48.78 16.08
N GLN A 344 -41.86 48.56 17.00
CA GLN A 344 -43.33 48.70 16.87
C GLN A 344 -43.98 47.85 15.74
N ASN A 345 -44.75 46.81 16.06
CA ASN A 345 -46.15 46.73 16.53
C ASN A 345 -47.21 46.70 15.41
N GLY A 346 -48.16 45.76 15.54
CA GLY A 346 -49.40 45.63 14.77
C GLY A 346 -49.84 44.17 14.66
N ASP A 347 -50.36 43.59 15.75
CA ASP A 347 -51.80 43.30 16.02
C ASP A 347 -52.28 41.98 15.37
N SER A 348 -52.58 40.94 16.17
CA SER A 348 -53.89 40.61 16.79
C SER A 348 -54.87 40.07 15.72
N GLN A 349 -55.53 38.91 15.77
CA GLN A 349 -55.98 37.96 16.78
C GLN A 349 -56.51 36.72 16.01
N SER A 350 -56.41 35.50 16.55
CA SER A 350 -57.59 34.66 16.88
C SER A 350 -57.27 33.17 17.08
N THR A 351 -57.77 32.71 18.22
CA THR A 351 -58.38 31.40 18.56
C THR A 351 -57.53 30.14 18.67
N ASP A 352 -57.48 29.70 19.93
CA ASP A 352 -57.27 28.35 20.42
C ASP A 352 -58.01 27.25 19.64
N ALA A 353 -57.32 26.11 19.57
CA ALA A 353 -57.79 24.77 19.99
C ALA A 353 -57.62 23.71 18.90
N GLY A 354 -56.81 22.70 19.22
CA GLY A 354 -56.78 21.44 18.48
C GLY A 354 -55.40 20.80 18.51
N TRP A 355 -55.09 20.09 19.59
CA TRP A 355 -54.11 19.02 19.54
C TRP A 355 -54.48 18.06 18.40
N SER A 356 -53.68 18.05 17.34
CA SER A 356 -53.62 16.96 16.39
C SER A 356 -52.20 16.44 16.37
N ASP A 357 -52.09 15.21 16.83
CA ASP A 357 -50.98 14.29 16.75
C ASP A 357 -50.49 14.19 15.30
N THR A 358 -49.59 15.09 14.90
CA THR A 358 -48.93 14.97 13.60
C THR A 358 -47.64 14.23 13.84
N MET A 359 -47.70 12.92 13.62
CA MET A 359 -46.56 12.08 13.30
C MET A 359 -45.51 12.89 12.54
N THR A 360 -44.32 13.02 13.10
CA THR A 360 -43.13 13.42 12.35
C THR A 360 -42.85 12.32 11.34
N VAL A 361 -43.50 12.42 10.17
CA VAL A 361 -43.13 11.68 8.98
C VAL A 361 -41.71 12.12 8.67
N GLU A 362 -40.74 11.25 8.97
CA GLU A 362 -39.38 11.34 8.47
C GLU A 362 -39.47 11.60 6.96
N ALA A 363 -39.08 12.81 6.54
CA ALA A 363 -39.03 13.13 5.13
C ALA A 363 -37.93 12.25 4.51
N THR A 364 -38.33 11.15 3.89
CA THR A 364 -37.44 10.31 3.09
C THR A 364 -36.74 11.22 2.07
N SER A 365 -35.42 11.28 2.14
CA SER A 365 -34.62 12.09 1.22
C SER A 365 -34.98 11.72 -0.21
N ARG A 366 -35.47 12.71 -0.98
CA ARG A 366 -35.79 12.55 -2.41
C ARG A 366 -34.59 12.23 -3.30
N TYR A 367 -33.37 12.30 -2.75
CA TYR A 367 -32.13 12.10 -3.48
C TYR A 367 -31.45 10.81 -3.08
N LYS A 368 -30.82 10.17 -4.08
CA LYS A 368 -29.84 9.11 -3.86
C LYS A 368 -28.66 9.70 -3.08
N LYS A 369 -28.44 9.18 -1.87
CA LYS A 369 -27.37 9.63 -0.99
C LYS A 369 -26.05 8.92 -1.32
N GLU A 370 -24.96 9.67 -1.18
CA GLU A 370 -23.58 9.24 -1.36
C GLU A 370 -22.92 8.98 0.00
N ASN A 371 -21.90 8.11 -0.01
CA ASN A 371 -21.07 7.83 1.15
C ASN A 371 -19.90 8.82 1.21
N ARG A 372 -19.45 9.17 2.41
CA ARG A 372 -18.24 9.99 2.62
C ARG A 372 -17.05 9.14 3.02
N THR A 373 -15.86 9.61 2.66
CA THR A 373 -14.58 8.95 2.96
C THR A 373 -13.65 9.90 3.73
N ALA A 374 -13.08 9.47 4.85
CA ALA A 374 -12.00 10.21 5.50
C ALA A 374 -10.64 9.74 4.98
N LEU A 375 -9.68 10.65 4.83
CA LEU A 375 -8.28 10.33 4.55
C LEU A 375 -7.44 10.78 5.72
N LEU A 376 -6.83 9.83 6.43
CA LEU A 376 -6.05 10.05 7.64
C LEU A 376 -4.57 10.02 7.32
N LEU A 377 -3.95 11.20 7.30
CA LEU A 377 -2.52 11.39 7.20
C LEU A 377 -1.88 11.12 8.56
N ARG A 378 -1.12 10.03 8.66
CA ARG A 378 -0.50 9.62 9.93
C ARG A 378 0.73 10.45 10.27
N SER A 379 0.65 11.23 11.34
CA SER A 379 1.76 12.06 11.82
C SER A 379 2.03 11.83 13.31
N TYR A 380 3.10 12.41 13.83
CA TYR A 380 3.48 12.34 15.23
C TYR A 380 4.18 13.64 15.68
N THR A 381 4.10 13.95 16.98
CA THR A 381 4.82 15.09 17.58
C THR A 381 6.32 14.97 17.33
N GLY A 382 6.91 16.05 16.79
CA GLY A 382 8.32 16.08 16.39
C GLY A 382 8.57 15.80 14.90
N LYS A 383 7.57 15.38 14.12
CA LYS A 383 7.71 15.33 12.66
C LYS A 383 7.97 16.74 12.10
N ARG A 384 9.03 16.87 11.29
CA ARG A 384 9.23 18.05 10.45
C ARG A 384 8.36 17.96 9.20
N TYR A 385 7.63 19.02 8.90
CA TYR A 385 6.83 19.16 7.67
C TYR A 385 7.63 19.97 6.65
N THR A 386 8.11 19.32 5.59
CA THR A 386 8.81 20.02 4.51
C THR A 386 7.82 20.85 3.67
N GLU A 387 8.32 21.79 2.85
CA GLU A 387 7.42 22.51 1.92
C GLU A 387 6.72 21.55 0.94
N ASN A 388 7.39 20.47 0.55
CA ASN A 388 6.79 19.44 -0.28
C ASN A 388 5.69 18.65 0.46
N ASP A 389 5.86 18.35 1.76
CA ASP A 389 4.76 17.78 2.57
C ASP A 389 3.52 18.68 2.50
N LYS A 390 3.69 19.99 2.70
CA LYS A 390 2.59 20.97 2.63
C LYS A 390 1.92 20.98 1.25
N GLN A 391 2.70 21.02 0.18
CA GLN A 391 2.17 20.96 -1.20
C GLN A 391 1.32 19.70 -1.44
N ASN A 392 1.76 18.54 -0.97
CA ASN A 392 1.01 17.29 -1.12
C ASN A 392 -0.28 17.29 -0.29
N ILE A 393 -0.25 17.79 0.95
CA ILE A 393 -1.44 17.93 1.79
C ILE A 393 -2.47 18.85 1.13
N ARG A 394 -2.04 20.00 0.61
CA ARG A 394 -2.89 20.95 -0.12
C ARG A 394 -3.48 20.32 -1.38
N ALA A 395 -2.69 19.54 -2.13
CA ALA A 395 -3.15 18.78 -3.29
C ALA A 395 -4.25 17.79 -2.91
N LEU A 396 -4.04 16.98 -1.87
CA LEU A 396 -5.03 16.04 -1.35
C LEU A 396 -6.34 16.74 -0.97
N ILE A 397 -6.28 17.82 -0.18
CA ILE A 397 -7.49 18.56 0.23
C ILE A 397 -8.22 19.13 -0.99
N THR A 398 -7.48 19.74 -1.91
CA THR A 398 -8.08 20.42 -3.05
C THR A 398 -8.71 19.44 -4.03
N GLU A 399 -7.99 18.38 -4.38
CA GLU A 399 -8.41 17.36 -5.35
C GLU A 399 -9.51 16.45 -4.77
N LEU A 400 -9.35 16.01 -3.52
CA LEU A 400 -10.27 15.03 -2.94
C LEU A 400 -11.45 15.67 -2.22
N ALA A 401 -11.24 16.69 -1.39
CA ALA A 401 -12.31 17.25 -0.58
C ALA A 401 -13.05 18.39 -1.28
N LEU A 402 -12.32 19.36 -1.84
CA LEU A 402 -12.95 20.58 -2.35
C LEU A 402 -13.54 20.40 -3.76
N ARG A 403 -12.79 19.84 -4.73
CA ARG A 403 -13.30 19.65 -6.10
C ARG A 403 -14.44 18.63 -6.17
N SER A 404 -14.39 17.55 -5.41
CA SER A 404 -15.47 16.54 -5.35
C SER A 404 -16.73 17.03 -4.62
N GLY A 405 -16.68 18.19 -3.95
CA GLY A 405 -17.82 18.72 -3.18
C GLY A 405 -18.02 18.02 -1.83
N GLY A 406 -16.96 17.55 -1.18
CA GLY A 406 -16.99 16.96 0.17
C GLY A 406 -17.15 15.44 0.23
N GLU A 407 -16.95 14.74 -0.90
CA GLU A 407 -16.93 13.26 -0.97
C GLU A 407 -15.84 12.69 -0.06
N TYR A 408 -14.71 13.39 0.01
CA TYR A 408 -13.62 13.12 0.92
C TYR A 408 -13.47 14.24 1.96
N GLU A 409 -12.85 13.91 3.09
CA GLU A 409 -12.30 14.89 4.03
C GLU A 409 -10.93 14.44 4.52
N VAL A 410 -9.95 15.33 4.46
CA VAL A 410 -8.56 15.04 4.81
C VAL A 410 -8.28 15.53 6.23
N PHE A 411 -7.69 14.65 7.04
CA PHE A 411 -7.28 14.90 8.41
C PHE A 411 -5.81 14.60 8.62
N LEU A 412 -5.16 15.37 9.49
CA LEU A 412 -3.89 14.98 10.11
C LEU A 412 -4.20 14.24 11.41
N LEU A 413 -3.95 12.93 11.46
CA LEU A 413 -4.07 12.14 12.68
C LEU A 413 -2.72 12.14 13.40
N LEU A 414 -2.56 13.01 14.41
CA LEU A 414 -1.29 13.29 15.08
C LEU A 414 -1.17 12.52 16.41
N GLN A 415 -0.22 11.59 16.48
CA GLN A 415 0.15 10.94 17.74
C GLN A 415 0.94 11.91 18.62
N VAL A 416 0.46 12.11 19.84
CA VAL A 416 1.16 12.86 20.89
C VAL A 416 1.93 11.88 21.76
N LYS A 417 3.25 11.91 21.65
CA LYS A 417 4.16 10.99 22.37
C LYS A 417 4.49 11.46 23.78
N ASP A 418 4.27 12.74 24.08
CA ASP A 418 4.50 13.32 25.40
C ASP A 418 3.31 13.00 26.33
N ALA A 419 3.52 12.01 27.22
CA ALA A 419 2.51 11.58 28.18
C ALA A 419 2.16 12.63 29.25
N SER A 420 2.92 13.73 29.36
CA SER A 420 2.61 14.82 30.30
C SER A 420 1.50 15.76 29.81
N LYS A 421 1.12 15.68 28.53
CA LYS A 421 0.12 16.55 27.91
C LYS A 421 -1.29 15.98 28.06
N ASP A 422 -2.16 16.70 28.76
CA ASP A 422 -3.58 16.37 28.85
C ASP A 422 -4.35 16.95 27.65
N ILE A 423 -4.21 16.31 26.48
CA ILE A 423 -4.81 16.79 25.24
C ILE A 423 -6.35 16.68 25.19
N PHE A 424 -6.98 16.00 26.14
CA PHE A 424 -8.44 15.84 26.19
C PHE A 424 -9.09 16.72 27.26
N GLY A 425 -8.44 16.95 28.40
CA GLY A 425 -8.92 17.82 29.48
C GLY A 425 -8.36 19.25 29.45
N SER A 426 -7.21 19.49 28.80
CA SER A 426 -6.56 20.81 28.74
C SER A 426 -6.55 21.39 27.32
N GLN A 427 -7.42 22.38 27.10
CA GLN A 427 -7.44 23.14 25.84
C GLN A 427 -6.12 23.89 25.58
N THR A 428 -5.40 24.25 26.64
CA THR A 428 -4.07 24.87 26.55
C THR A 428 -3.05 23.88 26.01
N ASP A 429 -3.01 22.66 26.53
CA ASP A 429 -2.08 21.62 26.04
C ASP A 429 -2.40 21.25 24.59
N TYR A 430 -3.68 21.10 24.25
CA TYR A 430 -4.11 20.84 22.87
C TYR A 430 -3.59 21.91 21.90
N ARG A 431 -3.76 23.19 22.24
CA ARG A 431 -3.29 24.31 21.40
C ARG A 431 -1.78 24.41 21.35
N GLN A 432 -1.10 24.13 22.47
CA GLN A 432 0.35 24.12 22.54
C GLN A 432 0.91 23.07 21.59
N VAL A 433 0.43 21.82 21.66
CA VAL A 433 0.86 20.72 20.77
C VAL A 433 0.68 21.10 19.30
N LEU A 434 -0.47 21.67 18.92
CA LEU A 434 -0.69 22.14 17.55
C LEU A 434 0.31 23.22 17.15
N SER A 435 0.54 24.22 18.00
CA SER A 435 1.44 25.33 17.70
C SER A 435 2.90 24.91 17.56
N GLU A 436 3.33 23.92 18.33
CA GLU A 436 4.72 23.45 18.35
C GLU A 436 5.03 22.43 17.25
N HIS A 437 4.04 21.63 16.84
CA HIS A 437 4.28 20.46 16.00
C HIS A 437 3.57 20.48 14.65
N VAL A 438 2.63 21.39 14.40
CA VAL A 438 1.82 21.40 13.17
C VAL A 438 1.88 22.77 12.49
N PRO A 439 2.10 22.84 11.17
CA PRO A 439 1.96 24.09 10.42
C PRO A 439 0.58 24.72 10.65
N VAL A 440 0.56 26.03 10.91
CA VAL A 440 -0.66 26.76 11.30
C VAL A 440 -1.83 26.59 10.33
N GLU A 441 -1.56 26.49 9.02
CA GLU A 441 -2.59 26.27 8.01
C GLU A 441 -3.37 24.96 8.21
N PHE A 442 -2.76 23.95 8.84
CA PHE A 442 -3.35 22.63 9.04
C PHE A 442 -3.88 22.37 10.45
N HIS A 443 -3.86 23.37 11.34
CA HIS A 443 -4.43 23.23 12.69
C HIS A 443 -5.90 22.79 12.65
N GLY A 444 -6.68 23.36 11.73
CA GLY A 444 -8.12 23.07 11.61
C GLY A 444 -8.49 21.70 11.03
N ILE A 445 -7.52 20.90 10.58
CA ILE A 445 -7.70 19.52 10.08
C ILE A 445 -7.01 18.48 10.97
N THR A 446 -6.39 18.92 12.06
CA THR A 446 -5.61 18.03 12.92
C THR A 446 -6.48 17.45 14.03
N VAL A 447 -6.41 16.13 14.18
CA VAL A 447 -7.00 15.37 15.28
C VAL A 447 -5.86 14.77 16.10
N LEU A 448 -5.78 15.16 17.38
CA LEU A 448 -4.78 14.64 18.31
C LEU A 448 -5.25 13.32 18.93
N TRP A 449 -4.32 12.41 19.13
CA TRP A 449 -4.53 11.20 19.93
C TRP A 449 -3.24 10.84 20.68
N ASN A 450 -3.34 10.02 21.72
CA ASN A 450 -2.20 9.48 22.45
C ASN A 450 -2.43 8.01 22.83
N ASP A 451 -1.36 7.32 23.22
CA ASP A 451 -1.41 5.88 23.53
C ASP A 451 -2.33 5.61 24.72
N GLN A 452 -2.36 6.51 25.71
CA GLN A 452 -3.27 6.41 26.86
C GLN A 452 -4.73 6.29 26.44
N SER A 453 -5.21 7.18 25.57
CA SER A 453 -6.63 7.20 25.13
C SER A 453 -7.05 5.94 24.37
N VAL A 454 -6.10 5.26 23.74
CA VAL A 454 -6.33 3.99 23.06
C VAL A 454 -6.31 2.84 24.06
N ASN A 455 -5.34 2.83 24.99
CA ASN A 455 -5.21 1.81 26.02
C ASN A 455 -6.42 1.77 26.98
N GLU A 456 -7.04 2.92 27.24
CA GLU A 456 -8.27 3.04 28.04
C GLU A 456 -9.49 2.40 27.36
N ILE A 457 -9.49 2.32 26.03
CA ILE A 457 -10.56 1.65 25.26
C ILE A 457 -10.32 0.14 25.26
N TYR A 458 -9.11 -0.30 24.85
CA TYR A 458 -8.80 -1.70 24.59
C TYR A 458 -8.22 -2.42 25.80
N THR A 459 -9.01 -2.51 26.88
CA THR A 459 -8.55 -3.05 28.17
C THR A 459 -8.30 -4.57 28.18
N GLU A 460 -8.84 -5.30 27.19
CA GLU A 460 -8.60 -6.75 27.06
C GLU A 460 -7.31 -7.08 26.28
N MET A 461 -6.68 -6.08 25.66
CA MET A 461 -5.29 -6.18 25.19
C MET A 461 -4.38 -5.91 26.40
N ARG A 462 -3.87 -6.98 27.01
CA ARG A 462 -3.12 -6.99 28.28
C ARG A 462 -1.61 -7.00 28.14
N ASP A 463 -1.08 -7.29 26.96
CA ASP A 463 0.35 -7.28 26.65
C ASP A 463 0.74 -5.89 26.11
N ASP A 464 1.68 -5.21 26.76
CA ASP A 464 2.15 -3.89 26.29
C ASP A 464 2.77 -3.98 24.90
N PHE A 465 3.39 -5.12 24.55
CA PHE A 465 3.92 -5.34 23.22
C PHE A 465 2.81 -5.44 22.18
N GLU A 466 1.63 -5.98 22.52
CA GLU A 466 0.51 -6.09 21.58
C GLU A 466 -0.17 -4.75 21.31
N ARG A 467 -0.09 -3.80 22.25
CA ARG A 467 -0.67 -2.45 22.13
C ARG A 467 0.30 -1.41 21.56
N ASP A 468 1.59 -1.75 21.47
CA ASP A 468 2.60 -0.87 20.88
C ASP A 468 2.19 -0.44 19.47
N VAL A 469 2.46 0.83 19.13
CA VAL A 469 2.04 1.42 17.86
C VAL A 469 2.57 0.63 16.66
N HIS A 470 3.74 -0.01 16.72
CA HIS A 470 4.23 -0.84 15.61
C HIS A 470 3.36 -2.07 15.38
N ASN A 471 2.83 -2.68 16.45
CA ASN A 471 2.00 -3.86 16.39
C ASN A 471 0.50 -3.54 16.24
N ALA A 472 0.05 -2.35 16.66
CA ALA A 472 -1.38 -2.01 16.73
C ALA A 472 -1.72 -0.64 16.11
N GLN A 473 -1.08 -0.30 14.97
CA GLN A 473 -1.29 0.96 14.24
C GLN A 473 -2.76 1.32 13.96
N TRP A 474 -3.66 0.34 13.90
CA TRP A 474 -5.07 0.53 13.56
C TRP A 474 -5.94 0.99 14.72
N LEU A 475 -5.48 0.88 15.98
CA LEU A 475 -6.31 1.23 17.13
C LEU A 475 -6.70 2.71 17.12
N SER A 476 -5.79 3.61 16.75
CA SER A 476 -6.08 5.04 16.60
C SER A 476 -7.06 5.32 15.45
N VAL A 477 -7.02 4.53 14.38
CA VAL A 477 -7.94 4.63 13.24
C VAL A 477 -9.34 4.14 13.63
N GLN A 478 -9.42 3.08 14.43
CA GLN A 478 -10.68 2.56 14.98
C GLN A 478 -11.31 3.57 15.93
N LYS A 479 -10.52 4.19 16.82
CA LYS A 479 -10.97 5.30 17.67
C LYS A 479 -11.50 6.46 16.83
N PHE A 480 -10.74 6.90 15.81
CA PHE A 480 -11.20 7.94 14.89
C PHE A 480 -12.54 7.58 14.24
N SER A 481 -12.71 6.34 13.75
CA SER A 481 -13.96 5.89 13.14
C SER A 481 -15.15 5.87 14.10
N TYR A 482 -14.89 5.64 15.39
CA TYR A 482 -15.92 5.70 16.44
C TYR A 482 -16.33 7.14 16.71
N ASP A 483 -15.37 8.05 16.81
CA ASP A 483 -15.58 9.48 17.07
C ASP A 483 -16.18 10.23 15.86
N HIS A 484 -16.00 9.69 14.64
CA HIS A 484 -16.47 10.25 13.38
C HIS A 484 -17.35 9.26 12.59
N PRO A 485 -18.58 8.98 13.08
CA PRO A 485 -19.45 7.98 12.49
C PRO A 485 -19.94 8.32 11.08
N GLU A 486 -19.82 9.57 10.62
CA GLU A 486 -20.28 10.07 9.33
C GLU A 486 -19.51 9.48 8.11
N PHE A 487 -18.33 8.90 8.33
CA PHE A 487 -17.52 8.31 7.26
C PHE A 487 -17.81 6.82 7.10
N GLU A 488 -18.15 6.40 5.87
CA GLU A 488 -18.30 4.97 5.53
C GLU A 488 -16.94 4.31 5.35
N TYR A 489 -15.97 5.06 4.83
CA TYR A 489 -14.66 4.55 4.47
C TYR A 489 -13.58 5.45 5.06
N ILE A 490 -12.45 4.84 5.42
CA ILE A 490 -11.24 5.54 5.87
C ILE A 490 -10.05 5.06 5.05
N TRP A 491 -9.34 5.99 4.44
CA TRP A 491 -7.99 5.77 3.92
C TRP A 491 -6.98 6.05 5.02
N ASN A 492 -6.15 5.05 5.34
CA ASN A 492 -4.97 5.21 6.17
C ASN A 492 -3.78 5.55 5.28
N TRP A 493 -3.21 6.74 5.45
CA TRP A 493 -2.28 7.34 4.50
C TRP A 493 -0.93 7.63 5.16
N GLU A 494 0.13 7.05 4.59
CA GLU A 494 1.50 7.27 5.06
C GLU A 494 2.07 8.61 4.58
N MET A 495 2.76 9.33 5.47
CA MET A 495 3.33 10.64 5.13
C MET A 495 4.51 10.58 4.16
N ASP A 496 5.16 9.42 4.03
CA ASP A 496 6.24 9.16 3.06
C ASP A 496 5.73 8.48 1.78
N PHE A 497 4.41 8.42 1.56
CA PHE A 497 3.84 8.10 0.25
C PHE A 497 3.81 9.34 -0.66
N ARG A 498 4.13 9.16 -1.95
CA ARG A 498 3.92 10.17 -2.99
C ARG A 498 3.23 9.59 -4.20
N TYR A 499 2.40 10.41 -4.83
CA TYR A 499 1.77 10.12 -6.10
C TYR A 499 2.02 11.26 -7.09
N THR A 500 2.54 10.93 -8.27
CA THR A 500 2.79 11.94 -9.31
C THR A 500 1.52 12.35 -10.05
N GLY A 501 0.50 11.49 -10.07
CA GLY A 501 -0.77 11.75 -10.75
C GLY A 501 -1.79 12.52 -9.92
N HIS A 502 -3.05 12.57 -10.39
CA HIS A 502 -4.17 13.22 -9.71
C HIS A 502 -4.85 12.26 -8.70
N HIS A 503 -4.96 12.66 -7.43
CA HIS A 503 -5.42 11.78 -6.35
C HIS A 503 -6.87 11.31 -6.52
N TYR A 504 -7.79 12.17 -6.97
CA TYR A 504 -9.18 11.75 -7.24
C TYR A 504 -9.23 10.62 -8.29
N ASP A 505 -8.55 10.80 -9.43
CA ASP A 505 -8.47 9.78 -10.49
C ASP A 505 -7.91 8.46 -9.95
N LEU A 506 -6.88 8.50 -9.10
CA LEU A 506 -6.33 7.29 -8.49
C LEU A 506 -7.37 6.57 -7.60
N LEU A 507 -7.96 7.29 -6.65
CA LEU A 507 -8.81 6.69 -5.63
C LEU A 507 -10.16 6.22 -6.19
N ASP A 508 -10.75 6.99 -7.10
CA ASP A 508 -11.99 6.62 -7.79
C ASP A 508 -11.79 5.37 -8.67
N ASN A 509 -10.70 5.29 -9.43
CA ASN A 509 -10.42 4.10 -10.23
C ASN A 509 -10.09 2.86 -9.39
N ILE A 510 -9.35 3.01 -8.28
CA ILE A 510 -9.12 1.93 -7.32
C ILE A 510 -10.46 1.42 -6.75
N HIS A 511 -11.36 2.34 -6.39
CA HIS A 511 -12.69 2.01 -5.88
C HIS A 511 -13.53 1.27 -6.95
N LYS A 512 -13.60 1.80 -8.18
CA LYS A 512 -14.30 1.17 -9.32
C LYS A 512 -13.75 -0.22 -9.63
N PHE A 513 -12.42 -0.38 -9.64
CA PHE A 513 -11.78 -1.67 -9.83
C PHE A 513 -12.24 -2.66 -8.76
N ALA A 514 -12.16 -2.29 -7.48
CA ALA A 514 -12.54 -3.15 -6.37
C ALA A 514 -14.03 -3.55 -6.42
N ARG A 515 -14.90 -2.61 -6.76
CA ARG A 515 -16.34 -2.85 -6.92
C ARG A 515 -16.66 -3.81 -8.06
N LYS A 516 -15.90 -3.76 -9.16
CA LYS A 516 -16.03 -4.67 -10.31
C LYS A 516 -15.61 -6.12 -9.99
N GLN A 517 -14.77 -6.34 -8.98
CA GLN A 517 -14.23 -7.68 -8.73
C GLN A 517 -15.26 -8.66 -8.17
N PRO A 518 -15.42 -9.87 -8.75
CA PRO A 518 -16.20 -10.95 -8.15
C PRO A 518 -15.44 -11.57 -6.98
N ARG A 519 -16.15 -12.19 -6.02
CA ARG A 519 -15.56 -12.90 -4.88
C ARG A 519 -14.86 -14.20 -5.30
N LYS A 520 -15.32 -14.87 -6.37
CA LYS A 520 -14.73 -16.11 -6.87
C LYS A 520 -13.25 -15.95 -7.25
N GLY A 521 -12.39 -16.71 -6.58
CA GLY A 521 -10.94 -16.69 -6.74
C GLY A 521 -10.25 -15.40 -6.29
N LEU A 522 -10.95 -14.50 -5.59
CA LEU A 522 -10.45 -13.15 -5.28
C LEU A 522 -9.30 -13.18 -4.28
N TRP A 523 -9.42 -13.98 -3.21
CA TRP A 523 -8.37 -14.13 -2.22
C TRP A 523 -7.09 -14.70 -2.83
N GLU A 524 -7.23 -15.67 -3.73
CA GLU A 524 -6.10 -16.28 -4.42
C GLU A 524 -5.43 -15.29 -5.38
N ARG A 525 -6.21 -14.44 -6.08
CA ARG A 525 -5.62 -13.34 -6.87
C ARG A 525 -4.92 -12.32 -5.99
N ASN A 526 -5.50 -11.95 -4.85
CA ASN A 526 -4.93 -10.98 -3.92
C ASN A 526 -3.59 -11.45 -3.32
N GLU A 527 -3.35 -12.76 -3.24
CA GLU A 527 -2.11 -13.35 -2.69
C GLU A 527 -0.89 -13.21 -3.60
N ARG A 528 -1.01 -12.57 -4.76
CA ARG A 528 0.02 -12.52 -5.80
C ARG A 528 0.32 -11.08 -6.21
N TRP A 529 1.59 -10.78 -6.44
CA TRP A 529 1.94 -9.66 -7.31
C TRP A 529 1.42 -9.96 -8.71
N TYR A 530 0.51 -9.15 -9.22
CA TYR A 530 0.03 -9.29 -10.59
C TYR A 530 1.12 -8.86 -11.58
N VAL A 531 1.66 -9.82 -12.35
CA VAL A 531 2.64 -9.61 -13.42
C VAL A 531 1.92 -9.77 -14.77
N PRO A 532 1.53 -8.68 -15.47
CA PRO A 532 0.64 -8.77 -16.64
C PRO A 532 1.17 -9.65 -17.76
N GLU A 533 2.46 -9.54 -18.10
CA GLU A 533 3.08 -10.32 -19.17
C GLU A 533 3.20 -11.82 -18.84
N TYR A 534 3.11 -12.20 -17.56
CA TYR A 534 3.17 -13.61 -17.13
C TYR A 534 1.77 -14.19 -16.89
N HIS A 535 0.89 -13.45 -16.22
CA HIS A 535 -0.47 -13.90 -15.90
C HIS A 535 -1.48 -13.70 -17.03
N GLY A 536 -1.19 -12.84 -18.00
CA GLY A 536 -2.15 -12.37 -19.00
C GLY A 536 -3.15 -11.37 -18.39
N ASP A 537 -4.21 -11.04 -19.14
CA ASP A 537 -5.24 -10.10 -18.70
C ASP A 537 -5.88 -10.48 -17.35
N TYR A 538 -6.09 -9.47 -16.49
CA TYR A 538 -6.48 -9.65 -15.09
C TYR A 538 -7.87 -10.28 -14.95
N ASP A 539 -8.84 -9.78 -15.73
CA ASP A 539 -10.24 -10.16 -15.62
C ASP A 539 -10.56 -11.45 -16.38
N THR A 540 -9.69 -11.89 -17.28
CA THR A 540 -9.92 -13.07 -18.12
C THR A 540 -8.90 -14.17 -17.88
N THR A 541 -7.70 -14.06 -18.43
CA THR A 541 -6.68 -15.12 -18.39
C THR A 541 -6.23 -15.43 -16.96
N PHE A 542 -5.90 -14.41 -16.18
CA PHE A 542 -5.43 -14.60 -14.80
C PHE A 542 -6.55 -15.14 -13.90
N ARG A 543 -7.77 -14.60 -14.03
CA ARG A 543 -8.94 -15.09 -13.30
C ARG A 543 -9.22 -16.57 -13.58
N LYS A 544 -9.20 -16.97 -14.85
CA LYS A 544 -9.42 -18.36 -15.26
C LYS A 544 -8.31 -19.30 -14.81
N SER A 545 -7.05 -18.86 -14.79
CA SER A 545 -5.95 -19.71 -14.33
C SER A 545 -6.06 -20.03 -12.84
N ILE A 546 -6.53 -19.09 -12.03
CA ILE A 546 -6.85 -19.33 -10.61
C ILE A 546 -7.97 -20.35 -10.45
N GLU A 547 -9.06 -20.22 -11.22
CA GLU A 547 -10.15 -21.21 -11.19
C GLU A 547 -9.65 -22.61 -11.57
N GLN A 548 -8.82 -22.72 -12.60
CA GLN A 548 -8.23 -24.01 -13.02
C GLN A 548 -7.31 -24.62 -11.97
N GLN A 549 -6.57 -23.79 -11.23
CA GLN A 549 -5.61 -24.25 -10.23
C GLN A 549 -6.30 -24.73 -8.95
N TYR A 550 -7.33 -24.01 -8.49
CA TYR A 550 -7.93 -24.25 -7.17
C TYR A 550 -9.27 -24.99 -7.24
N GLY A 551 -10.02 -24.86 -8.34
CA GLY A 551 -11.39 -25.40 -8.45
C GLY A 551 -12.27 -24.92 -7.29
N ASP A 552 -12.91 -25.86 -6.60
CA ASP A 552 -13.76 -25.57 -5.43
C ASP A 552 -12.95 -25.30 -4.13
N ASN A 553 -11.63 -25.44 -4.14
CA ASN A 553 -10.76 -25.20 -2.97
C ASN A 553 -10.35 -23.72 -2.81
N ILE A 554 -11.16 -22.79 -3.30
CA ILE A 554 -10.95 -21.35 -3.10
C ILE A 554 -11.53 -20.89 -1.75
N VAL A 555 -11.08 -19.74 -1.26
CA VAL A 555 -11.75 -19.04 -0.15
C VAL A 555 -13.09 -18.50 -0.64
N TRP A 556 -14.15 -19.28 -0.40
CA TRP A 556 -15.51 -18.95 -0.81
C TRP A 556 -16.33 -18.29 0.31
N GLY A 557 -16.08 -18.66 1.56
CA GLY A 557 -16.74 -18.09 2.73
C GLY A 557 -15.73 -17.84 3.85
N PRO A 558 -16.22 -17.40 5.03
CA PRO A 558 -15.37 -17.33 6.21
C PRO A 558 -14.82 -18.73 6.57
N PRO A 559 -13.59 -18.82 7.11
CA PRO A 559 -13.08 -20.06 7.68
C PRO A 559 -13.95 -20.51 8.85
N ASP A 560 -14.04 -21.83 9.06
CA ASP A 560 -14.73 -22.41 10.21
C ASP A 560 -13.88 -22.24 11.48
N LEU A 561 -14.22 -21.25 12.29
CA LEU A 561 -13.56 -20.93 13.55
C LEU A 561 -14.63 -20.83 14.65
N PRO A 562 -14.61 -21.69 15.69
CA PRO A 562 -15.72 -21.80 16.64
C PRO A 562 -15.91 -20.56 17.54
N PHE A 563 -14.87 -19.71 17.64
CA PHE A 563 -14.87 -18.49 18.45
C PHE A 563 -15.11 -17.22 17.62
N ILE A 564 -15.38 -17.33 16.32
CA ILE A 564 -15.75 -16.21 15.45
C ILE A 564 -17.19 -16.38 14.98
N ASN A 565 -17.97 -15.31 15.05
CA ASN A 565 -19.29 -15.22 14.46
C ASN A 565 -19.21 -14.37 13.17
N PRO A 566 -19.10 -14.97 11.96
CA PRO A 566 -18.91 -14.22 10.73
C PRO A 566 -20.09 -13.28 10.43
N GLN A 567 -19.77 -12.05 10.00
CA GLN A 567 -20.75 -10.98 9.75
C GLN A 567 -20.87 -10.58 8.28
N GLY A 568 -20.10 -11.24 7.40
CA GLY A 568 -20.19 -11.07 5.95
C GLY A 568 -21.36 -11.84 5.33
N PRO A 569 -21.64 -11.59 4.04
CA PRO A 569 -22.68 -12.30 3.31
C PRO A 569 -22.34 -13.79 3.22
N LYS A 570 -23.36 -14.65 3.40
CA LYS A 570 -23.22 -16.09 3.16
C LYS A 570 -23.11 -16.36 1.66
N PRO A 571 -22.26 -17.31 1.22
CA PRO A 571 -22.18 -17.66 -0.19
C PRO A 571 -23.54 -18.16 -0.72
N PRO A 572 -24.01 -17.66 -1.89
CA PRO A 572 -25.33 -18.00 -2.41
C PRO A 572 -25.40 -19.39 -3.07
N SER A 573 -24.26 -19.92 -3.52
CA SER A 573 -24.11 -21.18 -4.27
C SER A 573 -22.75 -21.80 -3.98
N THR A 574 -22.35 -22.89 -4.65
CA THR A 574 -20.95 -23.35 -4.63
C THR A 574 -20.06 -22.51 -5.58
N PRO A 575 -18.72 -22.56 -5.45
CA PRO A 575 -17.81 -21.92 -6.40
C PRO A 575 -18.03 -22.37 -7.84
N SER A 576 -18.26 -23.67 -8.07
CA SER A 576 -18.47 -24.27 -9.39
C SER A 576 -19.75 -23.81 -10.08
N GLU A 577 -20.76 -23.38 -9.31
CA GLU A 577 -22.04 -22.88 -9.83
C GLU A 577 -22.03 -21.37 -10.13
N ASP A 578 -21.11 -20.59 -9.52
CA ASP A 578 -21.01 -19.15 -9.72
C ASP A 578 -20.25 -18.79 -11.01
N ASN A 579 -20.90 -17.99 -11.86
CA ASN A 579 -20.31 -17.44 -13.10
C ASN A 579 -19.67 -16.06 -12.88
N TYR A 580 -18.95 -15.89 -11.76
CA TYR A 580 -18.32 -14.63 -11.37
C TYR A 580 -19.34 -13.50 -11.12
N GLU A 581 -20.50 -13.83 -10.56
CA GLU A 581 -21.58 -12.88 -10.31
C GLU A 581 -21.54 -12.39 -8.87
N TRP A 582 -21.28 -13.28 -7.91
CA TRP A 582 -21.30 -12.93 -6.51
C TRP A 582 -20.23 -11.89 -6.14
N GLY A 583 -20.69 -10.79 -5.53
CA GLY A 583 -19.86 -9.68 -5.07
C GLY A 583 -19.56 -8.62 -6.14
N VAL A 584 -19.96 -8.79 -7.40
CA VAL A 584 -19.85 -7.71 -8.41
C VAL A 584 -20.82 -6.59 -8.05
N GLY A 585 -20.34 -5.35 -8.03
CA GLY A 585 -21.12 -4.19 -7.61
C GLY A 585 -21.11 -3.94 -6.09
N GLU A 586 -20.62 -4.89 -5.30
CA GLU A 586 -20.38 -4.74 -3.85
C GLU A 586 -19.08 -3.97 -3.60
N ASP A 587 -19.12 -3.00 -2.70
CA ASP A 587 -17.90 -2.31 -2.25
C ASP A 587 -17.02 -3.22 -1.40
N ALA A 588 -15.70 -3.13 -1.56
CA ALA A 588 -14.76 -3.91 -0.75
C ALA A 588 -14.60 -3.30 0.66
N ASP A 589 -14.61 -4.14 1.69
CA ASP A 589 -14.35 -3.72 3.08
C ASP A 589 -12.91 -3.31 3.31
N ILE A 590 -11.99 -3.86 2.53
CA ILE A 590 -10.60 -3.42 2.50
C ILE A 590 -10.09 -3.36 1.07
N ILE A 591 -9.38 -2.28 0.75
CA ILE A 591 -8.59 -2.15 -0.47
C ILE A 591 -7.14 -1.88 -0.09
N THR A 592 -6.25 -2.77 -0.52
CA THR A 592 -4.79 -2.66 -0.36
C THR A 592 -4.15 -2.35 -1.71
N VAL A 593 -2.92 -1.85 -1.68
CA VAL A 593 -2.12 -1.56 -2.88
C VAL A 593 -0.84 -2.40 -2.97
N GLY A 594 -0.75 -3.43 -2.12
CA GLY A 594 0.18 -4.55 -2.19
C GLY A 594 -0.56 -5.87 -1.96
N PRO A 595 0.04 -7.02 -2.28
CA PRO A 595 -0.62 -8.31 -2.15
C PRO A 595 -1.01 -8.61 -0.69
N MET A 596 -2.13 -9.32 -0.52
CA MET A 596 -2.59 -9.88 0.75
C MET A 596 -2.06 -11.31 0.88
N PHE A 597 -0.79 -11.47 1.24
CA PHE A 597 -0.15 -12.79 1.27
C PHE A 597 -0.44 -13.56 2.56
N ASN A 598 -0.30 -14.89 2.51
CA ASN A 598 -0.35 -15.73 3.71
C ASN A 598 1.00 -15.64 4.48
N PRO A 599 1.02 -15.14 5.73
CA PRO A 599 2.26 -14.97 6.49
C PRO A 599 2.84 -16.29 7.01
N ILE A 600 2.06 -17.36 7.07
CA ILE A 600 2.48 -18.65 7.61
C ILE A 600 3.64 -19.20 6.76
N ASN A 601 4.73 -19.62 7.40
CA ASN A 601 5.95 -20.12 6.77
C ASN A 601 6.67 -19.12 5.84
N SER A 602 6.30 -17.83 5.86
CA SER A 602 6.96 -16.80 5.03
C SER A 602 8.31 -16.33 5.58
N LEU A 603 8.62 -16.65 6.84
CA LEU A 603 9.73 -16.07 7.62
C LEU A 603 9.66 -14.55 7.74
N TRP A 604 8.50 -13.94 7.47
CA TRP A 604 8.27 -12.53 7.78
C TRP A 604 8.24 -12.34 9.30
N ILE A 605 8.86 -11.26 9.77
CA ILE A 605 9.24 -11.10 11.19
C ILE A 605 8.05 -11.04 12.14
N MET A 606 6.90 -10.52 11.69
CA MET A 606 5.69 -10.42 12.50
C MET A 606 4.70 -11.57 12.28
N SER A 607 5.06 -12.59 11.49
CA SER A 607 4.13 -13.66 11.08
C SER A 607 3.45 -14.40 12.24
N ASN A 608 4.13 -14.52 13.39
CA ASN A 608 3.64 -15.23 14.58
C ASN A 608 3.08 -14.31 15.68
N LEU A 609 2.96 -13.00 15.41
CA LEU A 609 2.41 -12.04 16.35
C LEU A 609 0.87 -12.11 16.34
N VAL A 610 0.35 -13.05 17.12
CA VAL A 610 -1.06 -13.36 17.29
C VAL A 610 -1.38 -13.46 18.79
N TRP A 611 -2.48 -12.83 19.20
CA TRP A 611 -2.98 -12.77 20.57
C TRP A 611 -4.48 -13.10 20.60
N GLY A 612 -4.95 -13.65 21.73
CA GLY A 612 -6.31 -14.20 21.82
C GLY A 612 -6.48 -15.38 20.86
N TYR A 613 -7.51 -15.35 20.01
CA TYR A 613 -7.78 -16.28 18.90
C TYR A 613 -7.51 -17.77 19.20
N SER A 614 -7.79 -18.21 20.42
CA SER A 614 -7.56 -19.57 20.88
C SER A 614 -8.65 -20.03 21.84
N ASP A 615 -8.87 -21.34 21.89
CA ASP A 615 -9.66 -22.02 22.92
C ASP A 615 -8.95 -23.33 23.35
N ASP A 616 -9.60 -24.15 24.16
CA ASP A 616 -9.04 -25.42 24.66
C ASP A 616 -8.61 -26.39 23.55
N ASN A 617 -9.16 -26.26 22.34
CA ASN A 617 -8.95 -27.18 21.21
C ASN A 617 -8.26 -26.52 20.00
N HIS A 618 -8.15 -25.18 19.98
CA HIS A 618 -7.60 -24.42 18.85
C HIS A 618 -6.49 -23.48 19.31
N ARG A 619 -5.32 -23.59 18.68
CA ARG A 619 -4.19 -22.70 18.95
C ARG A 619 -4.27 -21.46 18.09
N LYS A 620 -3.84 -20.34 18.65
CA LYS A 620 -3.80 -19.04 17.96
C LYS A 620 -2.88 -19.05 16.73
N GLU A 621 -1.82 -19.85 16.74
CA GLU A 621 -0.88 -19.97 15.63
C GLU A 621 -1.47 -20.71 14.42
N ASP A 622 -2.60 -21.40 14.57
CA ASP A 622 -3.21 -22.20 13.50
C ASP A 622 -4.27 -21.42 12.71
N ILE A 623 -4.62 -20.19 13.13
CA ILE A 623 -5.66 -19.41 12.45
C ILE A 623 -5.22 -18.97 11.04
N PRO A 624 -6.13 -19.03 10.04
CA PRO A 624 -5.87 -18.45 8.73
C PRO A 624 -5.62 -16.95 8.84
N ARG A 625 -4.55 -16.45 8.22
CA ARG A 625 -4.16 -15.04 8.25
C ARG A 625 -3.85 -14.52 6.85
N ARG A 626 -4.01 -13.21 6.69
CA ARG A 626 -3.58 -12.47 5.50
C ARG A 626 -2.82 -11.23 5.94
N THR A 627 -1.81 -10.86 5.18
CA THR A 627 -0.92 -9.75 5.52
C THR A 627 -0.58 -8.93 4.29
N THR A 628 -0.43 -7.62 4.47
CA THR A 628 0.06 -6.72 3.44
C THR A 628 1.08 -5.78 4.08
N ILE A 629 2.24 -5.64 3.43
CA ILE A 629 3.28 -4.74 3.92
C ILE A 629 2.97 -3.33 3.43
N VAL A 630 3.20 -2.33 4.28
CA VAL A 630 2.74 -0.94 4.13
C VAL A 630 1.24 -0.85 4.40
N THR A 631 0.86 -0.22 5.49
CA THR A 631 -0.56 -0.12 5.92
C THR A 631 -1.36 0.94 5.14
N HIS A 632 -0.88 1.34 3.96
CA HIS A 632 -1.54 2.28 3.05
C HIS A 632 -2.79 1.63 2.42
N SER A 633 -3.96 1.77 3.04
CA SER A 633 -5.17 1.00 2.70
C SER A 633 -6.45 1.78 2.96
N ARG A 634 -7.51 1.44 2.20
CA ARG A 634 -8.89 1.85 2.46
C ARG A 634 -9.60 0.80 3.28
N ILE A 635 -10.33 1.19 4.32
CA ILE A 635 -11.08 0.28 5.19
C ILE A 635 -12.51 0.80 5.39
N SER A 636 -13.51 -0.09 5.42
CA SER A 636 -14.90 0.24 5.73
C SER A 636 -15.14 0.43 7.23
N LYS A 637 -16.12 1.26 7.58
CA LYS A 637 -16.63 1.41 8.95
C LYS A 637 -17.06 0.06 9.54
N ARG A 638 -17.67 -0.80 8.71
CA ARG A 638 -18.02 -2.19 9.07
C ARG A 638 -16.80 -2.97 9.56
N LEU A 639 -15.71 -3.00 8.77
CA LEU A 639 -14.50 -3.73 9.14
C LEU A 639 -13.82 -3.12 10.36
N LEU A 640 -13.73 -1.79 10.48
CA LEU A 640 -13.18 -1.13 11.68
C LEU A 640 -13.98 -1.46 12.95
N SER A 641 -15.31 -1.57 12.84
CA SER A 641 -16.19 -1.93 13.96
C SER A 641 -16.04 -3.41 14.38
N LEU A 642 -15.79 -4.30 13.42
CA LEU A 642 -15.47 -5.71 13.70
C LEU A 642 -14.08 -5.85 14.31
N MET A 643 -13.07 -5.17 13.76
CA MET A 643 -11.74 -5.09 14.36
C MET A 643 -11.81 -4.55 15.80
N HIS A 644 -12.66 -3.54 16.05
CA HIS A 644 -12.86 -3.02 17.40
C HIS A 644 -13.44 -4.08 18.31
N THR A 645 -14.48 -4.80 17.86
CA THR A 645 -15.09 -5.89 18.62
C THR A 645 -14.08 -7.00 18.96
N GLU A 646 -13.26 -7.41 18.00
CA GLU A 646 -12.21 -8.42 18.24
C GLU A 646 -11.15 -7.93 19.24
N ASN A 647 -10.67 -6.70 19.11
CA ASN A 647 -9.73 -6.12 20.08
C ASN A 647 -10.35 -6.00 21.49
N MET A 648 -11.65 -5.67 21.60
CA MET A 648 -12.38 -5.64 22.89
C MET A 648 -12.56 -7.04 23.51
N ARG A 649 -12.30 -8.11 22.76
CA ARG A 649 -12.24 -9.49 23.23
C ARG A 649 -10.81 -9.96 23.53
N GLY A 650 -9.81 -9.12 23.28
CA GLY A 650 -8.38 -9.49 23.37
C GLY A 650 -7.89 -10.29 22.15
N ASN A 651 -8.66 -10.35 21.06
CA ASN A 651 -8.25 -10.99 19.82
C ASN A 651 -7.52 -9.98 18.94
N HIS A 652 -6.23 -10.20 18.71
CA HIS A 652 -5.40 -9.28 17.92
C HIS A 652 -4.36 -10.02 17.08
N VAL A 653 -3.98 -9.39 15.97
CA VAL A 653 -2.84 -9.78 15.14
C VAL A 653 -2.10 -8.51 14.74
N ALA A 654 -0.79 -8.61 14.50
CA ALA A 654 0.04 -7.46 14.14
C ALA A 654 -0.57 -6.55 13.05
N SER A 655 -0.22 -5.27 13.09
CA SER A 655 -0.82 -4.17 12.33
C SER A 655 -0.94 -4.44 10.83
N GLU A 656 0.12 -4.95 10.22
CA GLU A 656 0.15 -5.32 8.80
C GLU A 656 -0.67 -6.57 8.47
N MET A 657 -1.18 -7.30 9.47
CA MET A 657 -2.09 -8.45 9.37
C MET A 657 -3.58 -8.12 9.68
N THR A 658 -3.86 -7.15 10.55
CA THR A 658 -5.16 -7.01 11.22
C THR A 658 -6.34 -6.88 10.24
N PRO A 659 -6.38 -5.88 9.34
CA PRO A 659 -7.61 -5.61 8.60
C PRO A 659 -8.04 -6.75 7.68
N GLN A 660 -7.12 -7.25 6.85
CA GLN A 660 -7.42 -8.36 5.93
C GLN A 660 -7.60 -9.71 6.64
N THR A 661 -6.98 -9.93 7.81
CA THR A 661 -7.23 -11.16 8.59
C THR A 661 -8.64 -11.15 9.18
N VAL A 662 -9.06 -10.03 9.79
CA VAL A 662 -10.43 -9.88 10.30
C VAL A 662 -11.44 -9.94 9.14
N ALA A 663 -11.13 -9.32 7.99
CA ALA A 663 -11.97 -9.43 6.79
C ALA A 663 -12.15 -10.88 6.33
N LEU A 664 -11.06 -11.68 6.32
CA LEU A 664 -11.11 -13.11 6.01
C LEU A 664 -12.00 -13.88 7.00
N HIS A 665 -11.78 -13.68 8.30
CA HIS A 665 -12.52 -14.37 9.38
C HIS A 665 -14.02 -14.10 9.33
N HIS A 666 -14.43 -12.89 8.94
CA HIS A 666 -15.84 -12.54 8.82
C HIS A 666 -16.43 -12.74 7.42
N GLY A 667 -15.67 -13.23 6.43
CA GLY A 667 -16.19 -13.43 5.07
C GLY A 667 -16.46 -12.13 4.30
N LEU A 668 -15.74 -11.07 4.64
CA LEU A 668 -15.85 -9.76 4.00
C LEU A 668 -15.11 -9.69 2.67
N LYS A 669 -15.47 -8.71 1.83
CA LYS A 669 -14.83 -8.55 0.52
C LYS A 669 -13.52 -7.78 0.68
N ALA A 670 -12.40 -8.42 0.37
CA ALA A 670 -11.08 -7.83 0.41
C ALA A 670 -10.48 -7.78 -1.01
N VAL A 671 -9.89 -6.64 -1.40
CA VAL A 671 -9.30 -6.47 -2.73
C VAL A 671 -7.87 -5.93 -2.64
N PHE A 672 -6.95 -6.56 -3.36
CA PHE A 672 -5.68 -5.93 -3.74
C PHE A 672 -5.87 -5.21 -5.08
N ALA A 673 -5.70 -3.89 -5.10
CA ALA A 673 -5.71 -3.09 -6.32
C ALA A 673 -4.30 -3.07 -6.94
N PRO A 674 -4.09 -3.68 -8.12
CA PRO A 674 -2.76 -3.91 -8.68
C PRO A 674 -2.18 -2.64 -9.31
N GLN A 675 -1.69 -1.72 -8.49
CA GLN A 675 -1.09 -0.45 -8.95
C GLN A 675 0.24 -0.68 -9.70
N PRO A 676 0.55 0.10 -10.76
CA PRO A 676 1.77 -0.08 -11.55
C PRO A 676 3.09 0.10 -10.78
N VAL A 677 3.83 -0.99 -10.59
CA VAL A 677 5.17 -0.98 -9.97
C VAL A 677 6.25 -1.09 -11.04
N PHE A 678 7.16 -0.11 -11.06
CA PHE A 678 8.30 -0.08 -11.94
C PHE A 678 9.54 -0.64 -11.24
N MET A 679 10.51 -1.07 -12.04
CA MET A 679 11.81 -1.52 -11.53
C MET A 679 12.95 -0.83 -12.25
N ASP A 680 14.06 -0.65 -11.53
CA ASP A 680 15.29 -0.05 -12.03
C ASP A 680 16.15 -1.03 -12.87
N ARG A 681 15.70 -2.28 -13.03
CA ARG A 681 16.28 -3.27 -13.93
C ARG A 681 15.18 -3.81 -14.85
N LYS A 682 15.57 -4.14 -16.08
CA LYS A 682 14.69 -4.76 -17.07
C LYS A 682 14.67 -6.29 -16.88
N TRP A 683 14.04 -6.75 -15.80
CA TRP A 683 13.82 -8.18 -15.56
C TRP A 683 12.78 -8.76 -16.54
N THR A 684 12.83 -10.06 -16.81
CA THR A 684 11.75 -10.77 -17.51
C THR A 684 10.55 -10.93 -16.59
N SER A 685 9.35 -11.04 -17.16
CA SER A 685 8.13 -11.33 -16.41
C SER A 685 8.19 -12.67 -15.68
N ALA A 686 8.78 -13.71 -16.30
CA ALA A 686 9.02 -15.01 -15.66
C ALA A 686 9.95 -14.90 -14.45
N PHE A 687 11.03 -14.13 -14.55
CA PHE A 687 11.95 -13.87 -13.45
C PHE A 687 11.23 -13.14 -12.31
N VAL A 688 10.48 -12.08 -12.62
CA VAL A 688 9.70 -11.35 -11.61
C VAL A 688 8.72 -12.28 -10.90
N ASN A 689 7.95 -13.08 -11.65
CA ASN A 689 7.02 -14.02 -11.04
C ASN A 689 7.75 -15.04 -10.14
N LYS A 690 8.86 -15.63 -10.61
CA LYS A 690 9.68 -16.59 -9.85
C LYS A 690 10.16 -16.04 -8.50
N TRP A 691 10.52 -14.76 -8.43
CA TRP A 691 11.13 -14.16 -7.24
C TRP A 691 10.14 -13.46 -6.31
N PHE A 692 9.02 -12.95 -6.82
CA PHE A 692 8.05 -12.22 -6.01
C PHE A 692 6.80 -13.04 -5.68
N ASN A 693 6.47 -14.03 -6.50
CA ASN A 693 5.43 -15.04 -6.27
C ASN A 693 6.07 -16.43 -6.07
N ALA A 694 7.12 -16.49 -5.25
CA ALA A 694 7.97 -17.66 -5.06
C ALA A 694 7.35 -18.77 -4.18
N GLY A 695 6.21 -18.49 -3.55
CA GLY A 695 5.50 -19.40 -2.66
C GLY A 695 4.87 -20.60 -3.37
N PRO A 696 4.49 -21.65 -2.63
CA PRO A 696 3.78 -22.80 -3.19
C PRO A 696 2.55 -22.40 -4.00
N GLY A 697 2.42 -22.92 -5.22
CA GLY A 697 1.33 -22.55 -6.13
C GLY A 697 1.49 -21.17 -6.77
N GLY A 698 2.64 -20.52 -6.64
CA GLY A 698 2.92 -19.22 -7.24
C GLY A 698 2.29 -18.05 -6.48
N VAL A 699 2.29 -18.10 -5.14
CA VAL A 699 1.81 -17.01 -4.25
C VAL A 699 2.97 -16.19 -3.70
N ALA A 700 2.71 -14.99 -3.18
CA ALA A 700 3.72 -14.14 -2.56
C ALA A 700 4.10 -14.57 -1.13
N GLY A 701 3.25 -15.36 -0.46
CA GLY A 701 3.42 -15.85 0.90
C GLY A 701 4.09 -17.22 0.99
N GLY A 702 4.21 -17.76 2.21
CA GLY A 702 4.83 -19.08 2.44
C GLY A 702 6.33 -19.14 2.15
N TYR A 703 6.88 -20.35 2.14
CA TYR A 703 8.31 -20.58 1.86
C TYR A 703 8.70 -19.94 0.53
N GLY A 704 9.86 -19.32 0.46
CA GLY A 704 10.31 -18.57 -0.72
C GLY A 704 9.89 -17.10 -0.74
N SER A 705 8.94 -16.66 0.09
CA SER A 705 8.37 -15.30 0.09
C SER A 705 9.41 -14.17 -0.02
N ALA A 706 9.10 -13.17 -0.85
CA ALA A 706 9.91 -11.96 -0.96
C ALA A 706 9.87 -11.08 0.29
N MET A 707 8.87 -11.27 1.17
CA MET A 707 8.69 -10.53 2.41
C MET A 707 9.39 -11.20 3.60
N GLY A 708 9.98 -12.38 3.40
CA GLY A 708 10.72 -13.07 4.45
C GLY A 708 11.97 -12.31 4.87
N TRP A 709 12.39 -12.49 6.12
CA TRP A 709 13.55 -11.81 6.70
C TRP A 709 14.79 -11.83 5.78
N GLY A 710 15.36 -10.65 5.52
CA GLY A 710 16.50 -10.44 4.63
C GLY A 710 16.22 -10.58 3.12
N ARG A 711 15.12 -11.22 2.71
CA ARG A 711 14.70 -11.35 1.30
C ARG A 711 13.94 -10.14 0.78
N GLU A 712 13.49 -9.28 1.68
CA GLU A 712 12.87 -7.98 1.39
C GLU A 712 13.76 -7.08 0.50
N ARG A 713 15.08 -7.35 0.44
CA ARG A 713 16.00 -6.74 -0.54
C ARG A 713 15.60 -6.96 -2.00
N ARG A 714 14.70 -7.91 -2.29
CA ARG A 714 14.07 -8.05 -3.61
C ARG A 714 13.40 -6.77 -4.08
N TYR A 715 12.89 -5.97 -3.14
CA TYR A 715 12.25 -4.71 -3.43
C TYR A 715 13.22 -3.52 -3.57
N GLN A 716 14.54 -3.70 -3.42
CA GLN A 716 15.51 -2.61 -3.50
C GLN A 716 15.35 -1.77 -4.78
N GLY A 717 15.11 -2.44 -5.90
CA GLY A 717 14.95 -1.82 -7.21
C GLY A 717 13.51 -1.48 -7.62
N THR A 718 12.51 -1.53 -6.74
CA THR A 718 11.09 -1.30 -7.10
C THR A 718 10.64 0.14 -6.82
N THR A 719 9.51 0.60 -7.35
CA THR A 719 8.92 1.90 -6.96
C THR A 719 8.00 1.82 -5.73
N TRP A 720 7.84 0.64 -5.17
CA TRP A 720 6.95 0.38 -4.05
C TRP A 720 7.56 -0.65 -3.13
N TYR A 721 7.99 -0.23 -1.94
CA TYR A 721 8.26 -1.00 -0.72
C TYR A 721 9.11 -0.15 0.23
N TYR A 722 9.00 -0.29 1.56
CA TYR A 722 9.72 0.56 2.53
C TYR A 722 11.27 0.52 2.44
N ARG A 723 11.84 -0.49 1.76
CA ARG A 723 13.29 -0.63 1.48
C ARG A 723 13.69 -0.25 0.05
N ALA A 724 12.81 0.33 -0.75
CA ALA A 724 13.10 0.65 -2.15
C ALA A 724 13.94 1.93 -2.32
N GLU A 725 14.88 1.93 -3.26
CA GLU A 725 15.68 3.11 -3.64
C GLU A 725 15.02 4.01 -4.70
N PRO A 726 14.41 3.46 -5.78
CA PRO A 726 13.83 4.29 -6.84
C PRO A 726 12.84 5.37 -6.39
N PRO A 727 11.99 5.18 -5.37
CA PRO A 727 11.00 6.18 -4.97
C PRO A 727 11.59 7.56 -4.69
N ASN A 728 12.55 7.66 -3.75
CA ASN A 728 13.22 8.92 -3.42
C ASN A 728 13.98 9.49 -4.62
N ARG A 729 14.75 8.66 -5.32
CA ARG A 729 15.56 9.11 -6.46
C ARG A 729 14.72 9.63 -7.63
N LEU A 730 13.66 8.91 -8.00
CA LEU A 730 12.71 9.34 -9.04
C LEU A 730 12.03 10.64 -8.62
N PHE A 731 11.61 10.75 -7.37
CA PHE A 731 10.94 11.95 -6.87
C PHE A 731 11.89 13.16 -6.88
N ASN A 732 13.14 13.01 -6.44
CA ASN A 732 14.17 14.05 -6.51
C ASN A 732 14.37 14.52 -7.95
N ASN A 733 14.60 13.60 -8.89
CA ASN A 733 14.75 13.94 -10.30
C ASN A 733 13.49 14.64 -10.84
N TRP A 734 12.29 14.17 -10.52
CA TRP A 734 11.02 14.77 -10.94
C TRP A 734 10.83 16.19 -10.41
N MET A 735 11.22 16.45 -9.16
CA MET A 735 11.26 17.78 -8.55
C MET A 735 12.34 18.70 -9.16
N GLY A 736 13.16 18.19 -10.09
CA GLY A 736 14.26 18.93 -10.70
C GLY A 736 15.49 19.02 -9.80
N TRP A 737 15.55 18.24 -8.72
CA TRP A 737 16.68 18.17 -7.80
C TRP A 737 17.73 17.17 -8.30
N GLU A 738 19.01 17.48 -8.09
CA GLU A 738 20.11 16.64 -8.54
C GLU A 738 20.16 15.35 -7.70
N ASP A 739 20.09 14.20 -8.36
CA ASP A 739 20.33 12.90 -7.73
C ASP A 739 20.99 11.96 -8.72
N THR A 740 22.16 11.44 -8.35
CA THR A 740 22.94 10.51 -9.15
C THR A 740 23.21 11.06 -10.57
N GLY A 741 23.54 12.35 -10.64
CA GLY A 741 23.87 13.06 -11.89
C GLY A 741 22.69 13.39 -12.80
N ILE A 742 21.45 13.21 -12.35
CA ILE A 742 20.22 13.56 -13.07
C ILE A 742 19.49 14.68 -12.31
N GLY A 743 18.93 15.64 -13.03
CA GLY A 743 18.26 16.80 -12.43
C GLY A 743 19.21 17.97 -12.16
N GLY A 744 18.66 19.06 -11.64
CA GLY A 744 19.35 20.35 -11.51
C GLY A 744 19.29 21.18 -12.79
N ALA A 745 19.39 22.50 -12.64
CA ALA A 745 19.15 23.46 -13.72
C ALA A 745 19.99 23.21 -15.00
N LYS A 746 21.28 22.86 -14.85
CA LYS A 746 22.14 22.55 -15.98
C LYS A 746 21.69 21.29 -16.72
N TRP A 747 21.34 20.24 -15.99
CA TRP A 747 20.89 18.99 -16.60
C TRP A 747 19.57 19.20 -17.34
N GLU A 748 18.63 19.95 -16.76
CA GLU A 748 17.34 20.27 -17.39
C GLU A 748 17.49 21.14 -18.64
N GLN A 749 18.48 22.05 -18.67
CA GLN A 749 18.79 22.84 -19.87
C GLN A 749 19.20 21.95 -21.05
N ASP A 750 19.98 20.90 -20.78
CA ASP A 750 20.51 20.01 -21.82
C ASP A 750 19.53 18.88 -22.21
N ASN A 751 18.66 18.43 -21.29
CA ASN A 751 17.83 17.23 -21.46
C ASN A 751 16.31 17.49 -21.43
N GLY A 752 15.89 18.69 -21.05
CA GLY A 752 14.50 19.03 -20.73
C GLY A 752 14.10 18.69 -19.29
N ARG A 753 12.94 19.17 -18.86
CA ARG A 753 12.43 18.92 -17.50
C ARG A 753 11.94 17.49 -17.35
N PRO A 754 12.31 16.79 -16.25
CA PRO A 754 11.78 15.47 -15.95
C PRO A 754 10.26 15.46 -15.85
N CYS A 755 9.65 14.40 -16.34
CA CYS A 755 8.23 14.16 -16.14
C CYS A 755 7.98 12.65 -16.00
N LEU A 756 6.99 12.30 -15.18
CA LEU A 756 6.66 10.92 -14.85
C LEU A 756 5.21 10.63 -15.25
N PRO A 757 4.88 9.38 -15.63
CA PRO A 757 3.49 8.95 -15.68
C PRO A 757 2.91 8.88 -14.26
N SER A 758 1.64 8.51 -14.12
CA SER A 758 1.00 8.32 -12.81
C SER A 758 1.61 7.15 -12.04
N ILE A 759 2.49 7.43 -11.07
CA ILE A 759 3.24 6.43 -10.31
C ILE A 759 3.03 6.64 -8.81
N MET A 760 2.73 5.55 -8.11
CA MET A 760 2.80 5.45 -6.65
C MET A 760 4.26 5.19 -6.23
N LEU A 761 4.80 6.06 -5.39
CA LEU A 761 6.18 6.04 -4.91
C LEU A 761 6.18 5.84 -3.40
N HIS A 762 6.78 4.74 -2.93
CA HIS A 762 6.97 4.49 -1.50
C HIS A 762 8.31 3.79 -1.20
N PRO A 763 9.16 4.35 -0.32
CA PRO A 763 8.96 5.60 0.45
C PRO A 763 9.66 6.82 -0.18
N VAL A 764 9.06 8.00 -0.05
CA VAL A 764 9.70 9.29 -0.27
C VAL A 764 9.86 10.00 1.08
N LYS A 765 11.07 10.00 1.62
CA LYS A 765 11.36 10.48 2.99
C LYS A 765 11.98 11.85 2.96
N ASP A 766 11.48 12.74 3.82
CA ASP A 766 11.97 14.10 4.05
C ASP A 766 12.34 14.86 2.75
N PRO A 767 11.43 14.96 1.77
CA PRO A 767 11.75 15.54 0.47
C PRO A 767 12.08 17.03 0.59
N GLU A 768 13.33 17.36 0.27
CA GLU A 768 13.90 18.71 0.23
C GLU A 768 14.89 18.83 -0.94
N PRO A 769 15.16 20.05 -1.44
CA PRO A 769 16.17 20.28 -2.45
C PRO A 769 17.52 19.64 -2.08
N THR A 770 18.02 18.80 -2.97
CA THR A 770 19.26 18.06 -2.76
C THR A 770 20.49 18.95 -2.88
N LYS A 771 21.58 18.55 -2.21
CA LYS A 771 22.90 19.18 -2.37
C LYS A 771 23.53 18.73 -3.69
N LYS A 772 24.43 19.55 -4.25
CA LYS A 772 25.21 19.18 -5.43
C LYS A 772 25.96 17.85 -5.21
N GLY A 773 25.90 16.95 -6.19
CA GLY A 773 26.52 15.62 -6.11
C GLY A 773 25.78 14.63 -5.20
N HIS A 774 24.54 14.93 -4.80
CA HIS A 774 23.72 13.98 -4.03
C HIS A 774 23.49 12.69 -4.81
N ALA A 775 23.48 11.58 -4.10
CA ALA A 775 23.15 10.27 -4.62
C ALA A 775 22.34 9.52 -3.56
N THR A 776 21.10 9.18 -3.89
CA THR A 776 20.30 8.28 -3.07
C THR A 776 20.96 6.90 -3.04
N GLY A 777 20.97 6.24 -1.88
CA GLY A 777 21.49 4.89 -1.72
C GLY A 777 20.70 4.06 -0.72
N PHE A 778 21.05 2.77 -0.61
CA PHE A 778 20.37 1.76 0.21
C PHE A 778 20.57 1.86 1.73
N ASN A 779 20.93 3.02 2.29
CA ASN A 779 21.21 3.09 3.72
C ASN A 779 19.90 3.32 4.49
N LEU A 780 19.31 2.23 5.01
CA LEU A 780 18.31 2.35 6.06
C LEU A 780 19.03 2.64 7.38
N GLY A 781 18.64 3.72 8.05
CA GLY A 781 19.06 4.03 9.42
C GLY A 781 18.53 3.03 10.47
N TYR A 782 17.85 1.96 10.07
CA TYR A 782 17.38 0.89 10.95
C TYR A 782 17.36 -0.44 10.21
N GLY A 783 18.15 -1.39 10.72
CA GLY A 783 18.35 -2.76 10.29
C GLY A 783 19.36 -3.40 11.22
#